data_AF-A0A2K9NT59-F1
#
_entry.id   AF-A0A2K9NT59-F1
#
_cell.length_a   1.000
_cell.length_b   1.000
_cell.length_c   1.000
_cell.angle_alpha   90.00
_cell.angle_beta   90.00
_cell.angle_gamma   90.00
#
_symmetry.space_group_name_H-M   'P 1'
#
loop_
_entity.id
_entity.type
_entity.pdbx_description
1 polymer ?
#
loop_
_entity_poly.entity_id
_entity_poly.type
_entity_poly.pdbx_seq_one_letter_code
_entity_poly.pdbx_strand_id
1 'polypeptide(L)'
;MKNLVFLFVLLFSLNTYADPCMDLVKALIAKKKDMPSLEHTSELVKRLKNFADENALPYQILEVGPSNRKVQKLFVGLDATDEALVERYLKEFNLEDTKKPTLALEFGFEVPDEYVSGVLRTSSDPDAPIYRWGEQDIPRREWVRDWMIQGGGDYKGKTDHPERLKNPVWGYSHLIQLSPDEGKNVKVFLKKPGERGPCKSDNCIAWTTGIELGVTKKTATDEERKYLFNELGVSRSSAHYEIGRRLMHAANERHSGVVVFLNGQKGLTAFNKTLPKFLPPEPQIPYTNIIKGLGHDPNGELMTALKVVPDGSRIFFPIAAGASPEAMSALIQKAAGLKKGFDISILVNGINESTLRQGAELADGKIRFNSFFVGSNMRKLHGEGKVKYIPGYLSDFPRFIRDPNMKDFKYDAIVVRVSPADKNGNHSLGPNHDMIHAILEGNPKVKIIAEINENIPFTTGDNIIHKSKIAGSFKSTAKLAGPPVVPLTDVEKKIGLYLGKLIDSDSTLQIGIGNIFGGIADGLQKAKKKNLFISSEMFGDSLKDIMERGIAAKAETGFAYGSDDLYKWLHKNKAVKFVSTEVVNSPANVQNKEKFHAVNTALQVRLTGDVNAEMGPEGRLSSPGGQVEFMSGAARSIGGKSIIAIRSTAKKGEMSSIVLDLYDGHVTTPAESVQFVVTEYGVATLRGKTTSERAIELINVAHPKFREELRDEAIERNIISPADANDIKLDVPEIADHPVIMQGRAIASEKPGLLESISAWFSSIFLNISTLHLPR
;
A
#
# COMPACT_ATOMS: atom_id res chain seq x y z
N MET A 1 14.19 16.83 47.20
CA MET A 1 13.93 17.22 45.79
C MET A 1 14.80 18.37 45.25
N LYS A 2 15.72 18.98 46.01
CA LYS A 2 16.72 19.93 45.48
C LYS A 2 18.13 19.36 45.24
N ASN A 3 18.39 18.08 45.55
CA ASN A 3 19.69 17.43 45.29
C ASN A 3 19.66 16.37 44.16
N LEU A 4 18.55 16.23 43.42
CA LEU A 4 18.50 15.36 42.22
C LEU A 4 18.82 16.11 40.92
N VAL A 5 18.73 17.45 40.95
CA VAL A 5 18.95 18.31 39.77
C VAL A 5 20.44 18.57 39.51
N PHE A 6 21.29 18.48 40.53
CA PHE A 6 22.74 18.69 40.37
C PHE A 6 23.48 17.48 39.76
N LEU A 7 22.90 16.27 39.84
CA LEU A 7 23.49 15.07 39.24
C LEU A 7 23.18 14.97 37.73
N PHE A 8 22.09 15.59 37.27
CA PHE A 8 21.69 15.56 35.86
C PHE A 8 22.46 16.55 34.98
N VAL A 9 22.99 17.65 35.56
CA VAL A 9 23.73 18.67 34.81
C VAL A 9 25.21 18.29 34.62
N LEU A 10 25.79 17.46 35.50
CA LEU A 10 27.18 17.01 35.35
C LEU A 10 27.36 15.88 34.30
N LEU A 11 26.28 15.18 33.94
CA LEU A 11 26.32 14.05 33.00
C LEU A 11 26.22 14.48 31.52
N PHE A 12 25.99 15.77 31.23
CA PHE A 12 25.87 16.26 29.85
C PHE A 12 27.13 16.96 29.31
N SER A 13 28.19 17.12 30.11
CA SER A 13 29.40 17.86 29.72
C SER A 13 30.64 17.00 29.44
N LEU A 14 30.53 15.67 29.37
CA LEU A 14 31.66 14.80 28.98
C LEU A 14 31.27 13.88 27.83
N ASN A 15 31.78 14.25 26.66
CA ASN A 15 31.63 13.59 25.38
C ASN A 15 32.64 12.44 25.28
N THR A 16 32.29 11.21 25.69
CA THR A 16 33.02 9.98 25.32
C THR A 16 32.11 8.75 25.33
N TYR A 17 31.92 8.19 24.13
CA TYR A 17 31.60 6.79 23.76
C TYR A 17 30.83 5.86 24.74
N ALA A 18 29.72 5.34 24.21
CA ALA A 18 29.16 3.98 24.36
C ALA A 18 28.52 3.54 25.71
N ASP A 19 27.51 2.65 25.58
CA ASP A 19 26.92 1.77 26.61
C ASP A 19 25.88 2.33 27.63
N PRO A 20 24.69 2.78 27.16
CA PRO A 20 23.46 2.32 27.84
C PRO A 20 22.36 1.79 26.91
N CYS A 21 22.41 2.10 25.61
CA CYS A 21 21.49 1.50 24.63
C CYS A 21 21.80 0.01 24.36
N MET A 22 23.05 -0.41 24.58
CA MET A 22 23.42 -1.81 24.47
C MET A 22 22.88 -2.65 25.62
N ASP A 23 22.58 -2.10 26.80
CA ASP A 23 22.04 -2.91 27.90
C ASP A 23 20.52 -3.07 27.80
N LEU A 24 19.80 -2.11 27.21
CA LEU A 24 18.39 -2.29 26.84
C LEU A 24 18.24 -3.20 25.59
N VAL A 25 19.16 -3.09 24.62
CA VAL A 25 19.23 -4.02 23.48
C VAL A 25 19.72 -5.39 23.92
N LYS A 26 20.67 -5.52 24.86
CA LYS A 26 21.04 -6.80 25.49
C LYS A 26 19.92 -7.33 26.37
N ALA A 27 19.10 -6.49 27.01
CA ALA A 27 17.92 -6.93 27.77
C ALA A 27 16.77 -7.37 26.84
N LEU A 28 16.60 -6.74 25.68
CA LEU A 28 15.65 -7.17 24.63
C LEU A 28 16.16 -8.38 23.84
N ILE A 29 17.46 -8.51 23.63
CA ILE A 29 18.13 -9.72 23.12
C ILE A 29 18.09 -10.84 24.18
N ALA A 30 18.20 -10.50 25.47
CA ALA A 30 18.05 -11.44 26.59
C ALA A 30 16.59 -11.86 26.79
N LYS A 31 15.60 -11.01 26.48
CA LYS A 31 14.19 -11.42 26.39
C LYS A 31 13.84 -12.18 25.10
N LYS A 32 14.71 -12.14 24.09
CA LYS A 32 14.66 -13.08 22.95
C LYS A 32 15.31 -14.44 23.28
N LYS A 33 15.94 -14.57 24.45
CA LYS A 33 16.61 -15.79 24.92
C LYS A 33 15.72 -16.76 25.70
N ASP A 34 14.44 -16.44 25.91
CA ASP A 34 13.44 -17.36 26.48
C ASP A 34 12.45 -17.89 25.42
N MET A 35 12.84 -17.92 24.14
CA MET A 35 12.40 -19.04 23.30
C MET A 35 13.29 -20.22 23.71
N PRO A 36 12.73 -21.36 24.17
CA PRO A 36 13.54 -22.56 24.38
C PRO A 36 14.37 -22.80 23.13
N SER A 37 15.67 -22.95 23.32
CA SER A 37 16.59 -23.24 22.23
C SER A 37 16.09 -24.47 21.46
N LEU A 38 15.73 -24.29 20.18
CA LEU A 38 15.74 -25.38 19.21
C LEU A 38 17.13 -26.03 19.33
N GLU A 39 17.19 -27.30 19.72
CA GLU A 39 18.43 -28.07 19.84
C GLU A 39 19.30 -27.87 18.58
N HIS A 40 20.63 -27.86 18.73
CA HIS A 40 21.52 -27.87 17.57
C HIS A 40 21.25 -29.13 16.73
N THR A 41 21.29 -29.05 15.38
CA THR A 41 20.98 -30.17 14.46
C THR A 41 21.65 -31.47 14.85
N SER A 42 22.92 -31.39 15.24
CA SER A 42 23.72 -32.54 15.69
C SER A 42 23.17 -33.24 16.93
N GLU A 43 22.53 -32.51 17.84
CA GLU A 43 21.99 -33.03 19.09
C GLU A 43 20.61 -33.67 18.88
N LEU A 44 19.72 -33.00 18.14
CA LEU A 44 18.41 -33.51 17.77
C LEU A 44 18.50 -34.76 16.87
N VAL A 45 19.38 -34.72 15.86
CA VAL A 45 19.66 -35.88 15.00
C VAL A 45 20.24 -37.03 15.82
N LYS A 46 21.14 -36.74 16.77
CA LYS A 46 21.69 -37.76 17.67
C LYS A 46 20.61 -38.38 18.56
N ARG A 47 19.67 -37.59 19.08
CA ARG A 47 18.52 -38.10 19.84
C ARG A 47 17.60 -38.96 18.99
N LEU A 48 17.31 -38.57 17.76
CA LEU A 48 16.51 -39.37 16.81
C LEU A 48 17.21 -40.69 16.44
N LYS A 49 18.53 -40.68 16.27
CA LYS A 49 19.33 -41.90 16.06
C LYS A 49 19.28 -42.81 17.28
N ASN A 50 19.54 -42.28 18.47
CA ASN A 50 19.47 -43.03 19.72
C ASN A 50 18.08 -43.65 19.92
N PHE A 51 17.02 -42.89 19.71
CA PHE A 51 15.65 -43.39 19.77
C PHE A 51 15.43 -44.54 18.77
N ALA A 52 15.91 -44.41 17.54
CA ALA A 52 15.81 -45.47 16.55
C ALA A 52 16.58 -46.74 16.96
N ASP A 53 17.82 -46.57 17.43
CA ASP A 53 18.71 -47.65 17.86
C ASP A 53 18.14 -48.40 19.09
N GLU A 54 17.67 -47.67 20.10
CA GLU A 54 17.05 -48.22 21.33
C GLU A 54 15.78 -49.02 21.04
N ASN A 55 15.08 -48.70 19.95
CA ASN A 55 13.84 -49.36 19.54
C ASN A 55 14.04 -50.36 18.39
N ALA A 56 15.30 -50.66 18.03
CA ALA A 56 15.68 -51.53 16.92
C ALA A 56 14.99 -51.17 15.58
N LEU A 57 14.78 -49.87 15.34
CA LEU A 57 14.08 -49.36 14.16
C LEU A 57 15.10 -49.08 13.05
N PRO A 58 14.92 -49.62 11.84
CA PRO A 58 15.71 -49.17 10.71
C PRO A 58 15.37 -47.70 10.43
N TYR A 59 16.40 -46.87 10.18
CA TYR A 59 16.21 -45.46 9.92
C TYR A 59 17.07 -44.92 8.78
N GLN A 60 16.56 -43.88 8.13
CA GLN A 60 17.33 -43.05 7.19
C GLN A 60 17.14 -41.57 7.52
N ILE A 61 18.24 -40.82 7.48
CA ILE A 61 18.25 -39.39 7.73
C ILE A 61 18.66 -38.66 6.46
N LEU A 62 17.84 -37.71 6.05
CA LEU A 62 18.15 -36.78 4.98
C LEU A 62 18.32 -35.39 5.59
N GLU A 63 19.56 -34.91 5.61
CA GLU A 63 19.89 -33.55 6.00
C GLU A 63 19.94 -32.66 4.76
N VAL A 64 19.27 -31.52 4.81
CA VAL A 64 19.26 -30.52 3.74
C VAL A 64 19.72 -29.19 4.33
N GLY A 65 20.81 -28.64 3.78
CA GLY A 65 21.47 -27.42 4.28
C GLY A 65 22.71 -27.70 5.15
N PRO A 66 23.43 -26.66 5.63
CA PRO A 66 24.67 -26.84 6.39
C PRO A 66 24.43 -27.49 7.77
N SER A 67 25.17 -28.55 8.10
CA SER A 67 25.02 -29.34 9.34
C SER A 67 25.37 -28.60 10.63
N ASN A 68 26.11 -27.48 10.55
CA ASN A 68 26.55 -26.67 11.68
C ASN A 68 25.56 -25.54 12.08
N ARG A 69 24.33 -25.56 11.59
CA ARG A 69 23.31 -24.52 11.84
C ARG A 69 22.12 -25.07 12.65
N LYS A 70 21.24 -24.17 13.09
CA LYS A 70 20.03 -24.52 13.85
C LYS A 70 18.96 -25.09 12.90
N VAL A 71 18.36 -26.23 13.27
CA VAL A 71 17.21 -26.79 12.55
C VAL A 71 16.03 -25.86 12.73
N GLN A 72 15.46 -25.40 11.62
CA GLN A 72 14.18 -24.69 11.65
C GLN A 72 13.02 -25.57 11.17
N LYS A 73 13.31 -26.71 10.52
CA LYS A 73 12.30 -27.62 9.97
C LYS A 73 12.70 -29.07 10.24
N LEU A 74 11.88 -29.79 11.02
CA LEU A 74 12.01 -31.21 11.26
C LEU A 74 10.79 -31.94 10.71
N PHE A 75 11.02 -32.96 9.89
CA PHE A 75 10.02 -33.90 9.44
C PHE A 75 10.41 -35.27 9.97
N VAL A 76 9.52 -35.91 10.73
CA VAL A 76 9.70 -37.30 11.13
C VAL A 76 8.58 -38.13 10.53
N GLY A 77 8.95 -39.06 9.66
CA GLY A 77 8.08 -40.08 9.13
C GLY A 77 8.18 -41.33 10.01
N LEU A 78 7.07 -41.75 10.58
CA LEU A 78 6.95 -42.96 11.39
C LEU A 78 5.95 -43.90 10.73
N ASP A 79 6.14 -45.21 10.92
CA ASP A 79 5.10 -46.18 10.61
C ASP A 79 3.93 -45.98 11.59
N ALA A 80 2.87 -45.33 11.11
CA ALA A 80 1.71 -45.02 11.93
C ALA A 80 0.83 -46.25 12.22
N THR A 81 1.12 -47.40 11.61
CA THR A 81 0.44 -48.67 11.90
C THR A 81 0.98 -49.35 13.17
N ASP A 82 2.17 -48.96 13.64
CA ASP A 82 2.73 -49.39 14.93
C ASP A 82 2.37 -48.36 16.02
N GLU A 83 1.22 -48.57 16.65
CA GLU A 83 0.67 -47.69 17.70
C GLU A 83 1.67 -47.46 18.83
N ALA A 84 2.33 -48.54 19.28
CA ALA A 84 3.27 -48.50 20.38
C ALA A 84 4.54 -47.70 20.00
N LEU A 85 4.99 -47.77 18.75
CA LEU A 85 6.08 -46.93 18.24
C LEU A 85 5.71 -45.45 18.23
N VAL A 86 4.51 -45.12 17.77
CA VAL A 86 4.01 -43.74 17.76
C VAL A 86 3.95 -43.17 19.19
N GLU A 87 3.46 -43.94 20.16
CA GLU A 87 3.41 -43.53 21.57
C GLU A 87 4.81 -43.31 22.16
N ARG A 88 5.75 -44.25 21.92
CA ARG A 88 7.13 -44.11 22.40
C ARG A 88 7.82 -42.88 21.82
N TYR A 89 7.61 -42.58 20.54
CA TYR A 89 8.14 -41.39 19.88
C TYR A 89 7.60 -40.11 20.52
N LEU A 90 6.28 -40.03 20.75
CA LEU A 90 5.67 -38.84 21.34
C LEU A 90 6.19 -38.56 22.75
N LYS A 91 6.36 -39.61 23.54
CA LYS A 91 6.91 -39.53 24.90
C LYS A 91 8.36 -39.07 24.91
N GLU A 92 9.21 -39.65 24.06
CA GLU A 92 10.64 -39.30 23.97
C GLU A 92 10.87 -37.82 23.58
N PHE A 93 10.08 -37.32 22.63
CA PHE A 93 10.19 -35.94 22.15
C PHE A 93 9.34 -34.95 22.94
N ASN A 94 8.79 -35.39 24.09
CA ASN A 94 8.02 -34.57 25.02
C ASN A 94 6.83 -33.86 24.35
N LEU A 95 6.23 -34.53 23.36
CA LEU A 95 5.10 -34.06 22.56
C LEU A 95 3.76 -34.23 23.27
N GLU A 96 3.81 -34.60 24.55
CA GLU A 96 2.70 -34.78 25.51
C GLU A 96 2.64 -33.67 26.59
N ASP A 97 3.64 -32.77 26.66
CA ASP A 97 3.70 -31.69 27.68
C ASP A 97 2.61 -30.61 27.51
N THR A 98 1.55 -30.70 28.32
CA THR A 98 0.37 -29.81 28.30
C THR A 98 0.67 -28.35 28.65
N LYS A 99 1.86 -28.05 29.18
CA LYS A 99 2.27 -26.70 29.54
C LYS A 99 2.88 -25.93 28.36
N LYS A 100 3.21 -26.60 27.26
CA LYS A 100 3.79 -25.98 26.06
C LYS A 100 2.76 -25.90 24.93
N PRO A 101 2.40 -24.69 24.45
CA PRO A 101 1.51 -24.56 23.30
C PRO A 101 2.23 -25.02 22.04
N THR A 102 1.91 -26.23 21.58
CA THR A 102 2.46 -26.83 20.37
C THR A 102 1.35 -26.94 19.35
N LEU A 103 1.61 -26.43 18.14
CA LEU A 103 0.80 -26.70 16.98
C LEU A 103 1.43 -27.86 16.21
N ALA A 104 0.74 -28.98 16.16
CA ALA A 104 1.14 -30.09 15.31
C ALA A 104 0.18 -30.19 14.12
N LEU A 105 0.75 -30.22 12.93
CA LEU A 105 0.05 -30.55 11.71
C LEU A 105 0.40 -32.00 11.36
N GLU A 106 -0.58 -32.89 11.48
CA GLU A 106 -0.41 -34.32 11.26
C GLU A 106 -1.12 -34.74 9.98
N PHE A 107 -0.48 -35.60 9.18
CA PHE A 107 -1.06 -36.10 7.93
C PHE A 107 -1.09 -37.62 7.90
N GLY A 108 -2.20 -38.15 7.39
CA GLY A 108 -2.36 -39.54 6.98
C GLY A 108 -2.42 -39.69 5.47
N PHE A 109 -1.67 -40.64 4.91
CA PHE A 109 -1.67 -40.97 3.48
C PHE A 109 -2.37 -42.29 3.19
N GLU A 110 -3.15 -42.33 2.12
CA GLU A 110 -3.90 -43.54 1.75
C GLU A 110 -3.30 -44.31 0.56
N VAL A 111 -2.63 -43.61 -0.36
CA VAL A 111 -1.94 -44.15 -1.56
C VAL A 111 -0.93 -43.08 -2.00
N PRO A 112 0.21 -43.42 -2.64
CA PRO A 112 0.98 -42.41 -3.38
C PRO A 112 0.02 -41.74 -4.40
N ASP A 113 -0.29 -40.46 -4.16
CA ASP A 113 -1.00 -39.53 -5.06
C ASP A 113 -2.54 -39.38 -4.96
N GLU A 114 -3.25 -40.08 -4.06
CA GLU A 114 -4.74 -40.04 -4.10
C GLU A 114 -5.45 -39.32 -2.93
N TYR A 115 -5.01 -39.50 -1.67
CA TYR A 115 -5.72 -38.87 -0.54
C TYR A 115 -4.81 -38.53 0.64
N VAL A 116 -5.03 -37.33 1.20
CA VAL A 116 -4.31 -36.78 2.35
C VAL A 116 -5.35 -36.28 3.34
N SER A 117 -5.37 -36.84 4.55
CA SER A 117 -6.13 -36.25 5.67
C SER A 117 -5.16 -35.49 6.56
N GLY A 118 -5.24 -34.16 6.54
CA GLY A 118 -4.50 -33.27 7.44
C GLY A 118 -5.34 -32.89 8.66
N VAL A 119 -4.74 -32.93 9.85
CA VAL A 119 -5.38 -32.52 11.10
C VAL A 119 -4.50 -31.55 11.87
N LEU A 120 -5.13 -30.58 12.52
CA LEU A 120 -4.46 -29.60 13.38
C LEU A 120 -4.74 -29.96 14.83
N ARG A 121 -3.70 -29.95 15.67
CA ARG A 121 -3.88 -29.99 17.14
C ARG A 121 -3.08 -28.89 17.80
N THR A 122 -3.67 -28.32 18.84
CA THR A 122 -3.07 -27.27 19.67
C THR A 122 -2.68 -27.75 21.06
N SER A 123 -2.76 -29.05 21.25
CA SER A 123 -2.47 -29.74 22.49
C SER A 123 -1.59 -30.94 22.19
N SER A 124 -0.71 -31.19 23.13
CA SER A 124 0.14 -32.36 23.25
C SER A 124 -0.63 -33.58 23.78
N ASP A 125 -1.77 -33.34 24.44
CA ASP A 125 -2.62 -34.36 25.04
C ASP A 125 -3.25 -35.27 23.96
N PRO A 126 -3.00 -36.60 24.00
CA PRO A 126 -3.58 -37.55 23.04
C PRO A 126 -5.11 -37.63 23.10
N ASP A 127 -5.70 -37.24 24.22
CA ASP A 127 -7.15 -37.18 24.43
C ASP A 127 -7.73 -35.81 24.07
N ALA A 128 -6.89 -34.85 23.69
CA ALA A 128 -7.38 -33.59 23.16
C ALA A 128 -8.02 -33.77 21.78
N PRO A 129 -9.06 -32.99 21.48
CA PRO A 129 -9.68 -33.00 20.17
C PRO A 129 -8.71 -32.47 19.11
N ILE A 130 -8.78 -33.06 17.93
CA ILE A 130 -8.17 -32.50 16.72
C ILE A 130 -9.15 -31.55 16.03
N TYR A 131 -8.64 -30.79 15.07
CA TYR A 131 -9.46 -29.93 14.22
C TYR A 131 -9.30 -30.34 12.76
N ARG A 132 -10.43 -30.63 12.11
CA ARG A 132 -10.54 -31.07 10.70
C ARG A 132 -11.81 -30.48 10.08
N TRP A 133 -11.78 -30.13 8.80
CA TRP A 133 -12.90 -29.50 8.08
C TRP A 133 -13.48 -28.22 8.72
N GLY A 134 -12.70 -27.55 9.58
CA GLY A 134 -13.11 -26.33 10.27
C GLY A 134 -13.85 -26.57 11.58
N GLU A 135 -14.05 -27.83 11.95
CA GLU A 135 -14.74 -28.25 13.18
C GLU A 135 -13.78 -28.98 14.12
N GLN A 136 -14.14 -28.96 15.41
CA GLN A 136 -13.51 -29.83 16.40
C GLN A 136 -13.98 -31.26 16.13
N ASP A 137 -13.07 -32.22 16.13
CA ASP A 137 -13.32 -33.61 15.77
C ASP A 137 -12.94 -34.56 16.91
N ILE A 138 -13.03 -35.88 16.67
CA ILE A 138 -12.69 -36.91 17.65
C ILE A 138 -11.28 -36.72 18.24
N PRO A 139 -11.04 -37.18 19.48
CA PRO A 139 -9.72 -37.14 20.10
C PRO A 139 -8.63 -37.68 19.18
N ARG A 140 -7.43 -37.10 19.25
CA ARG A 140 -6.31 -37.49 18.40
C ARG A 140 -6.01 -38.98 18.48
N ARG A 141 -6.06 -39.58 19.69
CA ARG A 141 -5.86 -41.03 19.89
C ARG A 141 -6.89 -41.85 19.12
N GLU A 142 -8.16 -41.49 19.19
CA GLU A 142 -9.24 -42.15 18.46
C GLU A 142 -9.08 -41.97 16.94
N TRP A 143 -8.69 -40.78 16.48
CA TRP A 143 -8.41 -40.56 15.07
C TRP A 143 -7.25 -41.40 14.55
N VAL A 144 -6.13 -41.47 15.28
CA VAL A 144 -4.99 -42.32 14.88
C VAL A 144 -5.42 -43.79 14.85
N ARG A 145 -6.09 -44.28 15.89
CA ARG A 145 -6.59 -45.66 15.95
C ARG A 145 -7.56 -45.96 14.80
N ASP A 146 -8.58 -45.14 14.62
CA ASP A 146 -9.69 -45.44 13.72
C ASP A 146 -9.32 -45.16 12.26
N TRP A 147 -8.57 -44.08 11.99
CA TRP A 147 -8.23 -43.68 10.61
C TRP A 147 -6.86 -44.15 10.15
N MET A 148 -5.84 -44.09 11.00
CA MET A 148 -4.46 -44.41 10.59
C MET A 148 -4.14 -45.89 10.72
N ILE A 149 -4.66 -46.54 11.78
CA ILE A 149 -4.37 -47.94 12.10
C ILE A 149 -5.43 -48.87 11.52
N GLN A 150 -6.71 -48.58 11.73
CA GLN A 150 -7.82 -49.46 11.34
C GLN A 150 -8.36 -49.20 9.92
N GLY A 151 -7.80 -48.24 9.19
CA GLY A 151 -8.22 -47.96 7.81
C GLY A 151 -9.59 -47.29 7.70
N GLY A 152 -10.02 -46.53 8.70
CA GLY A 152 -11.24 -45.73 8.68
C GLY A 152 -12.48 -46.50 9.10
N GLY A 153 -12.91 -46.29 10.36
CA GLY A 153 -14.27 -46.61 10.80
C GLY A 153 -15.27 -45.50 10.46
N ASP A 154 -16.55 -45.88 10.39
CA ASP A 154 -17.71 -45.10 9.93
C ASP A 154 -17.79 -43.67 10.49
N TYR A 155 -17.29 -42.68 9.74
CA TYR A 155 -17.47 -41.27 10.07
C TYR A 155 -18.77 -40.76 9.46
N LYS A 156 -19.82 -40.63 10.29
CA LYS A 156 -21.15 -40.10 9.92
C LYS A 156 -21.86 -40.91 8.81
N GLY A 157 -21.76 -42.24 8.80
CA GLY A 157 -22.56 -43.11 7.93
C GLY A 157 -22.08 -43.18 6.47
N LYS A 158 -20.80 -42.91 6.19
CA LYS A 158 -20.27 -42.86 4.82
C LYS A 158 -18.99 -43.68 4.65
N THR A 159 -19.20 -44.86 4.06
CA THR A 159 -18.26 -45.76 3.36
C THR A 159 -17.05 -46.28 4.14
N ASP A 160 -17.11 -47.58 4.46
CA ASP A 160 -15.95 -48.44 4.71
C ASP A 160 -15.05 -48.48 3.47
N HIS A 161 -13.74 -48.30 3.68
CA HIS A 161 -12.71 -48.36 2.63
C HIS A 161 -11.70 -49.47 2.97
N PRO A 162 -12.09 -50.77 2.89
CA PRO A 162 -11.27 -51.89 3.32
C PRO A 162 -9.97 -52.04 2.52
N GLU A 163 -9.87 -51.43 1.34
CA GLU A 163 -8.62 -51.26 0.59
C GLU A 163 -7.51 -50.52 1.37
N ARG A 164 -7.85 -49.68 2.36
CA ARG A 164 -6.90 -48.94 3.21
C ARG A 164 -5.98 -49.83 4.03
N LEU A 165 -6.51 -50.95 4.53
CA LEU A 165 -5.74 -51.93 5.32
C LEU A 165 -4.64 -52.63 4.48
N LYS A 166 -4.67 -52.48 3.15
CA LYS A 166 -3.70 -53.11 2.24
C LYS A 166 -2.47 -52.23 1.98
N ASN A 167 -2.53 -50.93 2.30
CA ASN A 167 -1.46 -49.97 2.07
C ASN A 167 -1.07 -49.32 3.42
N PRO A 168 0.24 -49.23 3.77
CA PRO A 168 0.63 -48.59 5.02
C PRO A 168 0.21 -47.12 5.00
N VAL A 169 -0.45 -46.65 6.05
CA VAL A 169 -0.78 -45.24 6.24
C VAL A 169 0.46 -44.53 6.79
N TRP A 170 0.93 -43.52 6.05
CA TRP A 170 2.11 -42.76 6.46
C TRP A 170 1.67 -41.62 7.37
N GLY A 171 2.31 -41.52 8.55
CA GLY A 171 2.12 -40.41 9.48
C GLY A 171 3.32 -39.47 9.41
N TYR A 172 3.11 -38.19 9.10
CA TYR A 172 4.13 -37.17 9.37
C TYR A 172 3.54 -36.08 10.25
N SER A 173 4.35 -35.57 11.18
CA SER A 173 3.99 -34.44 12.04
C SER A 173 4.94 -33.28 11.78
N HIS A 174 4.38 -32.10 11.46
CA HIS A 174 5.11 -30.84 11.52
C HIS A 174 4.85 -30.19 12.87
N LEU A 175 5.90 -30.02 13.66
CA LEU A 175 5.82 -29.45 14.99
C LEU A 175 6.23 -27.99 14.97
N ILE A 176 5.28 -27.12 15.29
CA ILE A 176 5.51 -25.69 15.47
C ILE A 176 5.23 -25.36 16.94
N GLN A 177 6.29 -25.07 17.70
CA GLN A 177 6.09 -24.51 19.03
C GLN A 177 5.61 -23.07 18.88
N LEU A 178 4.48 -22.75 19.51
CA LEU A 178 3.90 -21.42 19.47
C LEU A 178 4.41 -20.58 20.65
N SER A 179 4.54 -19.27 20.46
CA SER A 179 4.58 -18.33 21.58
C SER A 179 3.24 -18.34 22.34
N PRO A 180 3.19 -17.85 23.58
CA PRO A 180 1.93 -17.75 24.33
C PRO A 180 0.84 -16.95 23.61
N ASP A 181 1.20 -15.91 22.87
CA ASP A 181 0.26 -15.07 22.12
C ASP A 181 -0.21 -15.72 20.82
N GLU A 182 0.69 -16.40 20.11
CA GLU A 182 0.31 -17.25 18.98
C GLU A 182 -0.63 -18.37 19.44
N GLY A 183 -0.32 -19.03 20.56
CA GLY A 183 -1.18 -20.05 21.16
C GLY A 183 -2.58 -19.53 21.52
N LYS A 184 -2.69 -18.30 22.06
CA LYS A 184 -3.99 -17.66 22.32
C LYS A 184 -4.73 -17.33 21.03
N ASN A 185 -4.05 -16.81 20.01
CA ASN A 185 -4.65 -16.46 18.73
C ASN A 185 -5.19 -17.70 18.01
N VAL A 186 -4.39 -18.75 17.99
CA VAL A 186 -4.78 -20.07 17.49
C VAL A 186 -6.02 -20.60 18.22
N LYS A 187 -6.06 -20.54 19.56
CA LYS A 187 -7.23 -21.00 20.35
C LYS A 187 -8.50 -20.17 20.12
N VAL A 188 -8.38 -18.84 20.00
CA VAL A 188 -9.53 -17.96 19.71
C VAL A 188 -10.08 -18.25 18.31
N PHE A 189 -9.18 -18.40 17.35
CA PHE A 189 -9.53 -18.68 15.97
C PHE A 189 -10.26 -20.02 15.87
N LEU A 190 -9.76 -21.08 16.51
CA LEU A 190 -10.35 -22.44 16.56
C LEU A 190 -11.74 -22.54 17.20
N LYS A 191 -12.22 -21.52 17.89
CA LYS A 191 -13.59 -21.46 18.47
C LYS A 191 -14.65 -20.77 17.61
N LYS A 192 -14.27 -20.09 16.51
CA LYS A 192 -15.18 -19.41 15.58
C LYS A 192 -15.23 -19.99 14.14
N PRO A 193 -16.04 -21.03 13.87
CA PRO A 193 -16.01 -21.76 12.59
C PRO A 193 -16.56 -20.97 11.38
N GLY A 194 -17.51 -20.05 11.58
CA GLY A 194 -18.11 -19.24 10.49
C GLY A 194 -17.13 -18.27 9.80
N GLU A 195 -16.00 -17.96 10.43
CA GLU A 195 -14.97 -17.04 9.90
C GLU A 195 -13.88 -17.78 9.06
N ARG A 196 -13.95 -19.11 8.91
CA ARG A 196 -12.82 -19.92 8.38
C ARG A 196 -13.01 -20.58 7.01
N GLY A 197 -14.24 -20.82 6.56
CA GLY A 197 -14.47 -21.81 5.49
C GLY A 197 -14.04 -23.24 5.90
N PRO A 198 -14.34 -24.28 5.10
CA PRO A 198 -14.08 -25.67 5.48
C PRO A 198 -12.57 -26.00 5.45
N CYS A 199 -11.95 -26.51 6.53
CA CYS A 199 -10.53 -26.98 6.52
C CYS A 199 -10.39 -28.31 5.77
N LYS A 200 -10.34 -28.30 4.43
CA LYS A 200 -9.75 -29.43 3.68
C LYS A 200 -8.25 -29.50 4.00
N SER A 201 -7.59 -30.64 3.79
CA SER A 201 -6.14 -30.86 4.01
C SER A 201 -5.27 -29.67 3.58
N ASP A 202 -5.64 -29.04 2.47
CA ASP A 202 -4.94 -27.94 1.79
C ASP A 202 -5.05 -26.61 2.58
N ASN A 203 -6.17 -26.40 3.28
CA ASN A 203 -6.41 -25.19 4.08
C ASN A 203 -5.65 -25.22 5.41
N CYS A 204 -5.41 -26.41 5.95
CA CYS A 204 -4.65 -26.58 7.18
C CYS A 204 -3.13 -26.32 6.91
N ILE A 205 -2.65 -26.56 5.68
CA ILE A 205 -1.31 -26.17 5.18
C ILE A 205 -1.20 -24.65 5.05
N ALA A 206 -2.13 -24.01 4.34
CA ALA A 206 -2.15 -22.56 4.13
C ALA A 206 -2.09 -21.78 5.45
N TRP A 207 -2.69 -22.33 6.50
CA TRP A 207 -2.74 -21.74 7.83
C TRP A 207 -1.40 -21.83 8.58
N THR A 208 -0.70 -22.98 8.54
CA THR A 208 0.66 -23.06 9.10
C THR A 208 1.62 -22.10 8.40
N THR A 209 1.51 -21.96 7.08
CA THR A 209 2.30 -21.00 6.30
C THR A 209 1.96 -19.56 6.66
N GLY A 210 0.69 -19.23 6.94
CA GLY A 210 0.30 -17.91 7.43
C GLY A 210 0.88 -17.55 8.81
N ILE A 211 1.00 -18.53 9.71
CA ILE A 211 1.66 -18.36 11.01
C ILE A 211 3.17 -18.18 10.82
N GLU A 212 3.80 -19.03 10.00
CA GLU A 212 5.24 -18.97 9.67
C GLU A 212 5.63 -17.61 9.06
N LEU A 213 4.77 -17.05 8.20
CA LEU A 213 4.99 -15.76 7.56
C LEU A 213 4.57 -14.56 8.44
N GLY A 214 4.07 -14.79 9.66
CA GLY A 214 3.65 -13.74 10.59
C GLY A 214 2.46 -12.89 10.11
N VAL A 215 1.69 -13.40 9.16
CA VAL A 215 0.55 -12.72 8.51
C VAL A 215 -0.80 -13.07 9.14
N THR A 216 -0.87 -14.04 10.04
CA THR A 216 -2.06 -14.36 10.84
C THR A 216 -2.21 -13.48 12.09
N LYS A 217 -2.07 -12.16 11.94
CA LYS A 217 -2.28 -11.22 13.06
C LYS A 217 -3.78 -11.00 13.30
N LYS A 218 -4.15 -10.64 14.56
CA LYS A 218 -5.53 -10.29 14.98
C LYS A 218 -6.26 -9.30 14.04
N THR A 219 -5.50 -8.50 13.28
CA THR A 219 -5.97 -7.40 12.43
C THR A 219 -6.16 -7.77 10.97
N ALA A 220 -5.83 -8.99 10.55
CA ALA A 220 -6.00 -9.40 9.16
C ALA A 220 -7.48 -9.34 8.78
N THR A 221 -7.79 -8.64 7.68
CA THR A 221 -9.14 -8.50 7.11
C THR A 221 -9.59 -9.80 6.45
N ASP A 222 -10.90 -9.97 6.29
CA ASP A 222 -11.45 -11.17 5.63
C ASP A 222 -11.02 -11.28 4.16
N GLU A 223 -10.74 -10.15 3.49
CA GLU A 223 -10.18 -10.12 2.13
C GLU A 223 -8.71 -10.56 2.09
N GLU A 224 -7.86 -10.14 3.04
CA GLU A 224 -6.47 -10.61 3.12
C GLU A 224 -6.40 -12.11 3.41
N ARG A 225 -7.29 -12.61 4.27
CA ARG A 225 -7.43 -14.04 4.55
C ARG A 225 -7.84 -14.78 3.27
N LYS A 226 -8.87 -14.30 2.59
CA LYS A 226 -9.40 -14.90 1.34
C LYS A 226 -8.40 -14.83 0.18
N TYR A 227 -7.61 -13.77 0.09
CA TYR A 227 -6.50 -13.63 -0.86
C TYR A 227 -5.39 -14.66 -0.58
N LEU A 228 -4.98 -14.83 0.69
CA LEU A 228 -4.07 -15.90 1.10
C LEU A 228 -4.60 -17.29 0.72
N PHE A 229 -5.89 -17.54 0.96
CA PHE A 229 -6.54 -18.82 0.60
C PHE A 229 -6.65 -19.04 -0.91
N ASN A 230 -6.79 -17.98 -1.72
CA ASN A 230 -6.84 -18.09 -3.18
C ASN A 230 -5.44 -18.23 -3.82
N GLU A 231 -4.43 -17.54 -3.31
CA GLU A 231 -3.03 -17.66 -3.74
C GLU A 231 -2.42 -19.02 -3.36
N LEU A 232 -2.70 -19.49 -2.15
CA LEU A 232 -2.24 -20.81 -1.68
C LEU A 232 -3.15 -21.96 -2.15
N GLY A 233 -4.35 -21.63 -2.65
CA GLY A 233 -5.35 -22.58 -3.15
C GLY A 233 -5.08 -23.12 -4.55
N VAL A 234 -3.89 -22.89 -5.12
CA VAL A 234 -3.51 -23.37 -6.46
C VAL A 234 -2.62 -24.62 -6.37
N SER A 235 -3.22 -25.75 -5.98
CA SER A 235 -3.07 -27.06 -6.63
C SER A 235 -3.61 -28.15 -5.70
N ARG A 236 -4.48 -29.02 -6.20
CA ARG A 236 -4.67 -30.35 -5.59
C ARG A 236 -3.34 -31.09 -5.72
N SER A 237 -2.45 -30.94 -4.74
CA SER A 237 -1.13 -31.58 -4.76
C SER A 237 -0.95 -32.38 -3.48
N SER A 238 -0.56 -33.64 -3.64
CA SER A 238 -0.28 -34.58 -2.57
C SER A 238 0.74 -34.01 -1.56
N ALA A 239 0.65 -34.38 -0.28
CA ALA A 239 1.54 -33.87 0.77
C ALA A 239 3.04 -34.18 0.53
N HIS A 240 3.36 -35.10 -0.40
CA HIS A 240 4.72 -35.31 -0.92
C HIS A 240 5.29 -34.08 -1.62
N TYR A 241 4.46 -33.35 -2.39
CA TYR A 241 4.83 -32.11 -3.06
C TYR A 241 5.19 -31.02 -2.04
N GLU A 242 4.43 -30.93 -0.96
CA GLU A 242 4.62 -29.91 0.07
C GLU A 242 5.85 -30.15 0.94
N ILE A 243 6.12 -31.41 1.33
CA ILE A 243 7.36 -31.77 2.05
C ILE A 243 8.59 -31.46 1.17
N GLY A 244 8.55 -31.84 -0.11
CA GLY A 244 9.61 -31.52 -1.07
C GLY A 244 9.84 -30.02 -1.23
N ARG A 245 8.75 -29.24 -1.39
CA ARG A 245 8.79 -27.77 -1.47
C ARG A 245 9.39 -27.13 -0.21
N ARG A 246 9.01 -27.59 0.99
CA ARG A 246 9.50 -27.05 2.26
C ARG A 246 10.96 -27.40 2.55
N LEU A 247 11.42 -28.60 2.15
CA LEU A 247 12.83 -28.99 2.21
C LEU A 247 13.68 -28.18 1.25
N MET A 248 13.19 -27.96 0.02
CA MET A 248 13.81 -27.06 -0.93
C MET A 248 13.91 -25.63 -0.39
N HIS A 249 12.87 -25.14 0.30
CA HIS A 249 12.92 -23.84 0.95
C HIS A 249 14.00 -23.76 2.04
N ALA A 250 14.12 -24.77 2.90
CA ALA A 250 15.19 -24.82 3.91
C ALA A 250 16.59 -24.78 3.26
N ALA A 251 16.79 -25.57 2.20
CA ALA A 251 18.04 -25.61 1.43
C ALA A 251 18.45 -24.21 0.93
N ASN A 252 17.47 -23.46 0.42
CA ASN A 252 17.69 -22.21 -0.30
C ASN A 252 17.69 -20.95 0.59
N GLU A 253 17.02 -20.99 1.74
CA GLU A 253 17.09 -19.92 2.75
C GLU A 253 18.29 -20.04 3.70
N ARG A 254 19.19 -21.01 3.47
CA ARG A 254 20.36 -21.29 4.32
C ARG A 254 19.98 -21.77 5.74
N HIS A 255 18.87 -22.48 5.87
CA HIS A 255 18.44 -23.15 7.10
C HIS A 255 18.67 -24.67 7.02
N SER A 256 18.77 -25.36 8.16
CA SER A 256 18.87 -26.83 8.18
C SER A 256 17.47 -27.44 8.26
N GLY A 257 17.17 -28.35 7.36
CA GLY A 257 15.99 -29.21 7.37
C GLY A 257 16.41 -30.67 7.57
N VAL A 258 15.69 -31.42 8.40
CA VAL A 258 15.98 -32.85 8.63
C VAL A 258 14.72 -33.66 8.37
N VAL A 259 14.85 -34.70 7.54
CA VAL A 259 13.84 -35.77 7.45
C VAL A 259 14.39 -37.03 8.08
N VAL A 260 13.67 -37.62 9.01
CA VAL A 260 14.00 -38.94 9.57
C VAL A 260 12.86 -39.90 9.28
N PHE A 261 13.19 -41.04 8.66
CA PHE A 261 12.26 -42.16 8.48
C PHE A 261 12.56 -43.22 9.54
N LEU A 262 11.59 -43.58 10.36
CA LEU A 262 11.71 -44.60 11.40
C LEU A 262 10.81 -45.79 11.05
N ASN A 263 11.40 -46.99 10.95
CA ASN A 263 10.74 -48.25 10.62
C ASN A 263 10.00 -48.28 9.25
N GLY A 264 10.28 -47.32 8.36
CA GLY A 264 9.48 -47.05 7.17
C GLY A 264 10.14 -47.44 5.82
N GLN A 265 10.69 -48.65 5.66
CA GLN A 265 11.41 -49.02 4.41
C GLN A 265 10.58 -48.82 3.13
N LYS A 266 9.27 -49.07 3.21
CA LYS A 266 8.33 -48.94 2.07
C LYS A 266 8.11 -47.51 1.60
N GLY A 267 7.93 -46.55 2.48
CA GLY A 267 7.73 -45.15 2.08
C GLY A 267 8.99 -44.31 2.14
N LEU A 268 10.07 -44.81 2.70
CA LEU A 268 11.40 -44.37 2.30
C LEU A 268 11.62 -44.70 0.81
N THR A 269 11.28 -45.92 0.38
CA THR A 269 11.32 -46.32 -1.04
C THR A 269 10.35 -45.48 -1.88
N ALA A 270 9.14 -45.18 -1.39
CA ALA A 270 8.22 -44.29 -2.07
C ALA A 270 8.77 -42.86 -2.16
N PHE A 271 9.21 -42.29 -1.04
CA PHE A 271 9.82 -40.96 -0.96
C PHE A 271 11.03 -40.84 -1.90
N ASN A 272 11.94 -41.80 -1.89
CA ASN A 272 13.11 -41.84 -2.80
C ASN A 272 12.72 -42.03 -4.28
N LYS A 273 11.56 -42.64 -4.59
CA LYS A 273 11.02 -42.68 -5.97
C LYS A 273 10.43 -41.35 -6.41
N THR A 274 9.88 -40.56 -5.49
CA THR A 274 9.29 -39.24 -5.80
C THR A 274 10.30 -38.11 -5.71
N LEU A 275 11.34 -38.23 -4.86
CA LEU A 275 12.36 -37.21 -4.59
C LEU A 275 13.08 -36.71 -5.87
N PRO A 276 13.53 -37.56 -6.81
CA PRO A 276 14.19 -37.12 -8.05
C PRO A 276 13.25 -36.41 -9.04
N LYS A 277 11.93 -36.62 -8.94
CA LYS A 277 10.94 -35.88 -9.73
C LYS A 277 10.80 -34.43 -9.25
N PHE A 278 11.18 -34.15 -8.00
CA PHE A 278 11.06 -32.84 -7.36
C PHE A 278 12.40 -32.13 -7.17
N LEU A 279 13.49 -32.89 -7.11
CA LEU A 279 14.87 -32.41 -7.02
C LEU A 279 15.65 -32.91 -8.24
N PRO A 280 15.82 -32.11 -9.30
CA PRO A 280 16.70 -32.52 -10.39
C PRO A 280 18.16 -32.66 -9.90
N PRO A 281 18.96 -33.56 -10.50
CA PRO A 281 20.33 -33.89 -10.05
C PRO A 281 21.27 -32.68 -10.00
N GLU A 282 20.99 -31.70 -10.85
CA GLU A 282 21.42 -30.32 -10.71
C GLU A 282 20.17 -29.46 -10.85
N PRO A 283 19.86 -28.57 -9.89
CA PRO A 283 18.73 -27.65 -10.02
C PRO A 283 18.98 -26.65 -11.16
N GLN A 284 18.63 -27.03 -12.40
CA GLN A 284 18.68 -26.17 -13.60
C GLN A 284 17.50 -25.20 -13.69
N ILE A 285 16.81 -24.95 -12.58
CA ILE A 285 16.14 -23.68 -12.36
C ILE A 285 16.78 -23.11 -11.10
N PRO A 286 17.61 -22.05 -11.20
CA PRO A 286 18.15 -21.40 -10.03
C PRO A 286 16.99 -21.03 -9.11
N TYR A 287 16.97 -21.58 -7.90
CA TYR A 287 15.92 -21.33 -6.91
C TYR A 287 15.80 -19.84 -6.54
N THR A 288 16.80 -19.04 -6.93
CA THR A 288 16.76 -17.58 -6.92
C THR A 288 15.66 -16.98 -7.81
N ASN A 289 15.14 -17.68 -8.84
CA ASN A 289 14.02 -17.19 -9.65
C ASN A 289 12.66 -17.60 -9.09
N ILE A 290 12.60 -18.70 -8.32
CA ILE A 290 11.38 -19.21 -7.69
C ILE A 290 11.14 -18.51 -6.33
N ILE A 291 12.18 -18.28 -5.53
CA ILE A 291 12.10 -17.48 -4.28
C ILE A 291 11.98 -15.99 -4.57
N LYS A 292 12.51 -15.47 -5.70
CA LYS A 292 12.37 -14.04 -5.97
C LYS A 292 10.97 -13.60 -6.33
N GLY A 293 10.04 -14.53 -6.58
CA GLY A 293 8.63 -14.22 -6.82
C GLY A 293 8.35 -13.49 -8.14
N LEU A 294 9.33 -13.38 -9.04
CA LEU A 294 9.22 -12.57 -10.26
C LEU A 294 9.21 -13.42 -11.53
N GLY A 295 9.82 -14.62 -11.53
CA GLY A 295 9.52 -15.71 -12.46
C GLY A 295 9.68 -15.44 -13.97
N HIS A 296 10.29 -14.35 -14.40
CA HIS A 296 10.38 -14.01 -15.83
C HIS A 296 11.39 -14.91 -16.54
N ASP A 297 11.04 -15.40 -17.73
CA ASP A 297 11.96 -16.13 -18.60
C ASP A 297 13.15 -15.20 -18.96
N PRO A 298 14.41 -15.55 -18.60
CA PRO A 298 15.59 -14.76 -18.95
C PRO A 298 15.77 -14.52 -20.44
N ASN A 299 15.18 -15.37 -21.29
CA ASN A 299 15.21 -15.27 -22.74
C ASN A 299 13.90 -14.71 -23.33
N GLY A 300 12.90 -14.42 -22.50
CA GLY A 300 11.62 -13.87 -22.91
C GLY A 300 11.72 -12.45 -23.49
N GLU A 301 10.65 -12.02 -24.15
CA GLU A 301 10.56 -10.70 -24.82
C GLU A 301 10.85 -9.55 -23.84
N LEU A 302 10.24 -9.58 -22.64
CA LEU A 302 10.43 -8.59 -21.59
C LEU A 302 11.88 -8.48 -21.10
N MET A 303 12.51 -9.59 -20.72
CA MET A 303 13.90 -9.59 -20.26
C MET A 303 14.86 -9.15 -21.38
N THR A 304 14.56 -9.53 -22.63
CA THR A 304 15.33 -9.09 -23.80
C THR A 304 15.20 -7.59 -24.05
N ALA A 305 13.98 -7.02 -23.96
CA ALA A 305 13.74 -5.59 -24.08
C ALA A 305 14.54 -4.78 -23.05
N LEU A 306 14.68 -5.31 -21.82
CA LEU A 306 15.41 -4.65 -20.74
C LEU A 306 16.94 -4.78 -20.85
N LYS A 307 17.50 -5.60 -21.76
CA LYS A 307 18.97 -5.71 -21.93
C LYS A 307 19.64 -4.38 -22.27
N VAL A 308 18.92 -3.48 -22.94
CA VAL A 308 19.41 -2.15 -23.34
C VAL A 308 19.66 -1.21 -22.17
N VAL A 309 19.14 -1.51 -20.97
CA VAL A 309 19.32 -0.71 -19.74
C VAL A 309 20.68 -1.05 -19.09
N PRO A 310 21.67 -0.13 -19.05
CA PRO A 310 22.99 -0.40 -18.47
C PRO A 310 22.99 -0.64 -16.96
N ASP A 311 24.01 -1.33 -16.45
CA ASP A 311 24.26 -1.45 -15.00
C ASP A 311 24.66 -0.08 -14.40
N GLY A 312 24.03 0.31 -13.29
CA GLY A 312 24.19 1.61 -12.64
C GLY A 312 23.27 2.72 -13.17
N SER A 313 22.28 2.37 -14.00
CA SER A 313 21.36 3.34 -14.61
C SER A 313 20.45 4.01 -13.58
N ARG A 314 20.16 5.29 -13.83
CA ARG A 314 18.99 5.99 -13.28
C ARG A 314 17.80 5.76 -14.20
N ILE A 315 16.72 5.21 -13.64
CA ILE A 315 15.54 4.78 -14.36
C ILE A 315 14.34 5.56 -13.86
N PHE A 316 13.58 6.15 -14.77
CA PHE A 316 12.33 6.81 -14.46
C PHE A 316 11.12 5.94 -14.78
N PHE A 317 10.16 5.87 -13.85
CA PHE A 317 8.84 5.29 -14.05
C PHE A 317 7.77 6.40 -14.03
N PRO A 318 6.92 6.50 -15.07
CA PRO A 318 5.81 7.44 -15.13
C PRO A 318 4.79 7.25 -14.00
N ILE A 319 3.89 8.22 -13.87
CA ILE A 319 2.86 8.20 -12.83
C ILE A 319 1.74 7.20 -13.15
N ALA A 320 1.22 6.53 -12.12
CA ALA A 320 -0.02 5.75 -12.16
C ALA A 320 -0.11 4.76 -13.35
N ALA A 321 -1.08 4.95 -14.25
CA ALA A 321 -1.35 4.04 -15.36
C ALA A 321 -0.18 3.89 -16.34
N GLY A 322 0.75 4.85 -16.37
CA GLY A 322 1.95 4.80 -17.20
C GLY A 322 3.10 3.97 -16.61
N ALA A 323 3.04 3.64 -15.31
CA ALA A 323 4.04 2.76 -14.68
C ALA A 323 3.80 1.30 -15.06
N SER A 324 4.86 0.58 -15.42
CA SER A 324 4.82 -0.85 -15.78
C SER A 324 5.21 -1.75 -14.59
N PRO A 325 4.26 -2.44 -13.94
CA PRO A 325 4.58 -3.41 -12.90
C PRO A 325 5.41 -4.60 -13.42
N GLU A 326 5.14 -5.07 -14.64
CA GLU A 326 5.89 -6.17 -15.26
C GLU A 326 7.36 -5.79 -15.48
N ALA A 327 7.62 -4.61 -16.04
CA ALA A 327 9.00 -4.14 -16.22
C ALA A 327 9.70 -3.85 -14.90
N MET A 328 8.99 -3.34 -13.88
CA MET A 328 9.56 -3.20 -12.53
C MET A 328 10.02 -4.55 -11.99
N SER A 329 9.15 -5.54 -12.08
CA SER A 329 9.41 -6.91 -11.65
C SER A 329 10.63 -7.51 -12.39
N ALA A 330 10.69 -7.36 -13.71
CA ALA A 330 11.82 -7.84 -14.50
C ALA A 330 13.13 -7.07 -14.24
N LEU A 331 13.08 -5.75 -13.97
CA LEU A 331 14.24 -4.98 -13.52
C LEU A 331 14.75 -5.46 -12.16
N ILE A 332 13.86 -5.81 -11.24
CA ILE A 332 14.24 -6.37 -9.94
C ILE A 332 14.95 -7.72 -10.13
N GLN A 333 14.41 -8.59 -10.99
CA GLN A 333 15.06 -9.86 -11.34
C GLN A 333 16.43 -9.63 -11.98
N LYS A 334 16.54 -8.69 -12.93
CA LYS A 334 17.79 -8.33 -13.58
C LYS A 334 18.82 -7.80 -12.58
N ALA A 335 18.41 -6.93 -11.65
CA ALA A 335 19.29 -6.29 -10.68
C ALA A 335 20.06 -7.30 -9.82
N ALA A 336 19.49 -8.48 -9.56
CA ALA A 336 20.14 -9.56 -8.84
C ALA A 336 21.54 -9.91 -9.38
N GLY A 337 21.69 -9.93 -10.71
CA GLY A 337 22.94 -10.29 -11.41
C GLY A 337 23.87 -9.11 -11.68
N LEU A 338 23.50 -7.89 -11.29
CA LEU A 338 24.28 -6.68 -11.59
C LEU A 338 25.33 -6.37 -10.52
N LYS A 339 26.33 -5.57 -10.88
CA LYS A 339 27.37 -5.11 -9.96
C LYS A 339 26.96 -3.82 -9.24
N LYS A 340 26.40 -2.84 -9.96
CA LYS A 340 25.98 -1.54 -9.38
C LYS A 340 24.49 -1.50 -9.06
N GLY A 341 23.65 -2.12 -9.89
CA GLY A 341 22.20 -2.08 -9.73
C GLY A 341 21.55 -0.86 -10.39
N PHE A 342 20.43 -0.42 -9.85
CA PHE A 342 19.60 0.65 -10.39
C PHE A 342 19.19 1.67 -9.33
N ASP A 343 19.04 2.91 -9.78
CA ASP A 343 18.40 3.98 -9.05
C ASP A 343 17.08 4.32 -9.74
N ILE A 344 15.97 4.07 -9.07
CA ILE A 344 14.64 4.09 -9.67
C ILE A 344 13.86 5.25 -9.07
N SER A 345 13.52 6.23 -9.92
CA SER A 345 12.60 7.31 -9.58
C SER A 345 11.17 6.94 -9.96
N ILE A 346 10.25 7.06 -9.00
CA ILE A 346 8.83 6.73 -9.15
C ILE A 346 8.00 7.90 -8.63
N LEU A 347 6.87 8.22 -9.27
CA LEU A 347 5.91 9.15 -8.68
C LEU A 347 5.01 8.41 -7.71
N VAL A 348 3.85 7.94 -8.16
CA VAL A 348 2.80 7.39 -7.30
C VAL A 348 1.92 6.40 -8.07
N ASN A 349 1.48 5.35 -7.37
CA ASN A 349 0.59 4.30 -7.87
C ASN A 349 1.11 3.61 -9.15
N GLY A 350 0.41 2.56 -9.62
CA GLY A 350 0.82 1.80 -10.81
C GLY A 350 1.73 0.60 -10.54
N ILE A 351 2.48 0.61 -9.43
CA ILE A 351 3.26 -0.55 -8.94
C ILE A 351 2.79 -0.86 -7.52
N ASN A 352 2.47 -2.13 -7.24
CA ASN A 352 2.00 -2.54 -5.93
C ASN A 352 3.12 -2.52 -4.86
N GLU A 353 2.74 -2.45 -3.58
CA GLU A 353 3.71 -2.46 -2.47
C GLU A 353 4.57 -3.72 -2.48
N SER A 354 3.98 -4.88 -2.77
CA SER A 354 4.69 -6.17 -2.74
C SER A 354 5.86 -6.22 -3.72
N THR A 355 5.68 -5.71 -4.95
CA THR A 355 6.76 -5.65 -5.95
C THR A 355 7.87 -4.69 -5.50
N LEU A 356 7.50 -3.50 -4.98
CA LEU A 356 8.50 -2.56 -4.47
C LEU A 356 9.25 -3.13 -3.27
N ARG A 357 8.57 -3.85 -2.39
CA ARG A 357 9.16 -4.55 -1.23
C ARG A 357 10.14 -5.63 -1.69
N GLN A 358 9.74 -6.45 -2.65
CA GLN A 358 10.63 -7.45 -3.26
C GLN A 358 11.88 -6.79 -3.84
N GLY A 359 11.75 -5.65 -4.54
CA GLY A 359 12.89 -4.88 -5.02
C GLY A 359 13.81 -4.41 -3.89
N ALA A 360 13.24 -3.88 -2.82
CA ALA A 360 14.00 -3.36 -1.69
C ALA A 360 14.68 -4.46 -0.86
N GLU A 361 14.08 -5.65 -0.76
CA GLU A 361 14.54 -6.73 0.12
C GLU A 361 15.37 -7.80 -0.61
N LEU A 362 15.06 -8.09 -1.88
CA LEU A 362 15.65 -9.22 -2.63
C LEU A 362 16.76 -8.82 -3.59
N ALA A 363 16.97 -7.52 -3.79
CA ALA A 363 18.01 -7.00 -4.67
C ALA A 363 19.35 -6.73 -3.95
N ASP A 364 19.49 -7.06 -2.67
CA ASP A 364 20.76 -6.90 -1.91
C ASP A 364 21.34 -5.48 -2.02
N GLY A 365 20.48 -4.46 -1.86
CA GLY A 365 20.85 -3.05 -1.97
C GLY A 365 21.10 -2.55 -3.40
N LYS A 366 20.97 -3.41 -4.43
CA LYS A 366 21.14 -3.05 -5.84
C LYS A 366 19.95 -2.30 -6.44
N ILE A 367 18.93 -2.01 -5.65
CA ILE A 367 17.83 -1.14 -6.08
C ILE A 367 17.63 -0.08 -5.02
N ARG A 368 17.66 1.18 -5.46
CA ARG A 368 17.31 2.33 -4.64
C ARG A 368 16.05 2.95 -5.21
N PHE A 369 15.02 3.09 -4.38
CA PHE A 369 13.78 3.75 -4.77
C PHE A 369 13.78 5.18 -4.27
N ASN A 370 13.64 6.11 -5.20
CA ASN A 370 13.40 7.52 -4.96
C ASN A 370 11.98 7.84 -5.40
N SER A 371 11.20 8.48 -4.54
CA SER A 371 9.81 8.80 -4.78
C SER A 371 9.58 10.30 -4.75
N PHE A 372 8.90 10.82 -5.77
CA PHE A 372 8.41 12.21 -5.80
C PHE A 372 7.07 12.36 -5.08
N PHE A 373 6.38 11.25 -4.80
CA PHE A 373 5.08 11.26 -4.15
C PHE A 373 4.84 9.96 -3.36
N VAL A 374 4.65 10.05 -2.05
CA VAL A 374 4.45 8.85 -1.22
C VAL A 374 3.00 8.34 -1.31
N GLY A 375 2.74 7.40 -2.21
CA GLY A 375 1.44 6.72 -2.35
C GLY A 375 1.20 5.60 -1.33
N SER A 376 -0.04 5.06 -1.29
CA SER A 376 -0.38 3.93 -0.42
C SER A 376 0.52 2.71 -0.63
N ASN A 377 0.97 2.50 -1.86
CA ASN A 377 1.93 1.47 -2.26
C ASN A 377 3.35 1.65 -1.69
N MET A 378 3.67 2.83 -1.15
CA MET A 378 5.02 3.18 -0.68
C MET A 378 5.08 3.67 0.77
N ARG A 379 3.97 4.09 1.39
CA ARG A 379 3.93 4.63 2.77
C ARG A 379 4.71 3.77 3.77
N LYS A 380 4.41 2.47 3.80
CA LYS A 380 5.06 1.54 4.73
C LYS A 380 6.55 1.38 4.44
N LEU A 381 6.92 1.25 3.17
CA LEU A 381 8.32 1.15 2.75
C LEU A 381 9.11 2.44 3.03
N HIS A 382 8.47 3.61 2.92
CA HIS A 382 9.05 4.89 3.31
C HIS A 382 9.28 4.95 4.82
N GLY A 383 8.30 4.55 5.64
CA GLY A 383 8.45 4.45 7.10
C GLY A 383 9.55 3.47 7.55
N GLU A 384 9.80 2.41 6.76
CA GLU A 384 10.91 1.47 6.95
C GLU A 384 12.26 1.98 6.39
N GLY A 385 12.30 3.17 5.78
CA GLY A 385 13.51 3.76 5.19
C GLY A 385 13.95 3.14 3.85
N LYS A 386 13.12 2.27 3.24
CA LYS A 386 13.39 1.55 1.97
C LYS A 386 13.08 2.36 0.73
N VAL A 387 12.17 3.33 0.83
CA VAL A 387 11.88 4.33 -0.22
C VAL A 387 12.29 5.69 0.30
N LYS A 388 13.07 6.44 -0.49
CA LYS A 388 13.48 7.82 -0.16
C LYS A 388 12.52 8.80 -0.83
N TYR A 389 12.00 9.76 -0.07
CA TYR A 389 11.14 10.80 -0.59
C TYR A 389 11.96 12.03 -1.01
N ILE A 390 11.71 12.54 -2.21
CA ILE A 390 12.26 13.79 -2.71
C ILE A 390 11.16 14.87 -2.60
N PRO A 391 11.28 15.83 -1.68
CA PRO A 391 10.31 16.90 -1.56
C PRO A 391 10.40 17.87 -2.75
N GLY A 392 9.25 18.24 -3.30
CA GLY A 392 9.15 19.22 -4.37
C GLY A 392 7.72 19.36 -4.88
N TYR A 393 7.45 20.45 -5.59
CA TYR A 393 6.21 20.65 -6.31
C TYR A 393 6.24 19.90 -7.64
N LEU A 394 5.07 19.44 -8.10
CA LEU A 394 5.01 18.63 -9.32
C LEU A 394 5.40 19.43 -10.57
N SER A 395 5.16 20.75 -10.58
CA SER A 395 5.59 21.63 -11.68
C SER A 395 7.10 21.88 -11.73
N ASP A 396 7.82 21.69 -10.61
CA ASP A 396 9.26 21.96 -10.53
C ASP A 396 10.11 20.81 -11.07
N PHE A 397 9.68 19.56 -10.92
CA PHE A 397 10.45 18.41 -11.37
C PHE A 397 10.79 18.43 -12.88
N PRO A 398 9.88 18.79 -13.81
CA PRO A 398 10.25 19.05 -15.22
C PRO A 398 11.39 20.07 -15.39
N ARG A 399 11.42 21.11 -14.56
CA ARG A 399 12.47 22.13 -14.59
C ARG A 399 13.79 21.58 -14.09
N PHE A 400 13.79 20.81 -13.00
CA PHE A 400 14.99 20.12 -12.50
C PHE A 400 15.56 19.14 -13.53
N ILE A 401 14.70 18.43 -14.27
CA ILE A 401 15.12 17.52 -15.33
C ILE A 401 15.82 18.28 -16.47
N ARG A 402 15.41 19.51 -16.80
CA ARG A 402 16.06 20.32 -17.85
C ARG A 402 17.29 21.07 -17.37
N ASP A 403 17.38 21.42 -16.09
CA ASP A 403 18.54 22.14 -15.53
C ASP A 403 19.84 21.30 -15.70
N PRO A 404 20.89 21.82 -16.37
CA PRO A 404 22.15 21.10 -16.55
C PRO A 404 22.92 20.87 -15.23
N ASN A 405 22.65 21.65 -14.18
CA ASN A 405 23.32 21.54 -12.89
C ASN A 405 22.67 20.49 -11.97
N MET A 406 21.40 20.16 -12.21
CA MET A 406 20.64 19.15 -11.45
C MET A 406 20.95 17.74 -11.97
N LYS A 407 22.18 17.27 -11.72
CA LYS A 407 22.67 15.98 -12.22
C LYS A 407 21.82 14.79 -11.77
N ASP A 408 21.23 14.86 -10.58
CA ASP A 408 20.42 13.77 -9.99
C ASP A 408 19.08 13.55 -10.69
N PHE A 409 18.65 14.49 -11.52
CA PHE A 409 17.43 14.42 -12.33
C PHE A 409 17.70 14.06 -13.80
N LYS A 410 18.91 13.59 -14.11
CA LYS A 410 19.27 13.05 -15.43
C LYS A 410 19.09 11.54 -15.44
N TYR A 411 18.24 11.06 -16.34
CA TYR A 411 17.90 9.65 -16.46
C TYR A 411 18.60 9.00 -17.65
N ASP A 412 19.07 7.77 -17.44
CA ASP A 412 19.70 6.93 -18.47
C ASP A 412 18.65 6.13 -19.24
N ALA A 413 17.57 5.77 -18.56
CA ALA A 413 16.44 5.03 -19.13
C ALA A 413 15.09 5.52 -18.59
N ILE A 414 14.06 5.36 -19.40
CA ILE A 414 12.66 5.49 -19.01
C ILE A 414 11.89 4.24 -19.39
N VAL A 415 10.99 3.80 -18.53
CA VAL A 415 10.09 2.67 -18.80
C VAL A 415 8.68 3.20 -18.92
N VAL A 416 8.12 3.16 -20.12
CA VAL A 416 6.81 3.73 -20.44
C VAL A 416 5.84 2.65 -20.90
N ARG A 417 4.55 2.84 -20.64
CA ARG A 417 3.47 2.06 -21.25
C ARG A 417 2.89 2.85 -22.42
N VAL A 418 2.63 2.15 -23.52
CA VAL A 418 2.14 2.77 -24.75
C VAL A 418 1.04 1.97 -25.42
N SER A 419 0.17 2.65 -26.16
CA SER A 419 -0.79 2.02 -27.05
C SER A 419 -0.06 1.26 -28.17
N PRO A 420 -0.73 0.33 -28.88
CA PRO A 420 -0.27 -0.11 -30.19
C PRO A 420 -0.01 1.08 -31.11
N ALA A 421 0.94 0.91 -32.04
CA ALA A 421 1.29 1.97 -32.99
C ALA A 421 0.15 2.23 -33.98
N ASP A 422 -0.02 3.48 -34.38
CA ASP A 422 -0.82 3.83 -35.54
C ASP A 422 -0.13 3.42 -36.87
N LYS A 423 -0.80 3.65 -37.99
CA LYS A 423 -0.28 3.36 -39.34
C LYS A 423 1.04 4.07 -39.67
N ASN A 424 1.36 5.16 -38.97
CA ASN A 424 2.57 5.94 -39.17
C ASN A 424 3.70 5.51 -38.20
N GLY A 425 3.47 4.51 -37.36
CA GLY A 425 4.44 4.05 -36.36
C GLY A 425 4.46 4.88 -35.08
N ASN A 426 3.44 5.71 -34.84
CA ASN A 426 3.31 6.50 -33.63
C ASN A 426 2.55 5.73 -32.56
N HIS A 427 3.12 5.69 -31.36
CA HIS A 427 2.48 5.19 -30.16
C HIS A 427 1.98 6.35 -29.31
N SER A 428 0.83 6.19 -28.66
CA SER A 428 0.40 7.11 -27.61
C SER A 428 0.95 6.64 -26.27
N LEU A 429 1.47 7.57 -25.46
CA LEU A 429 1.77 7.36 -24.03
C LEU A 429 0.47 7.25 -23.19
N GLY A 430 -0.69 7.36 -23.85
CA GLY A 430 -2.01 7.22 -23.29
C GLY A 430 -2.34 8.24 -22.22
N PRO A 431 -2.75 7.84 -21.02
CA PRO A 431 -3.18 8.79 -19.99
C PRO A 431 -2.01 9.53 -19.32
N ASN A 432 -0.82 9.57 -19.93
CA ASN A 432 0.39 10.12 -19.34
C ASN A 432 1.10 11.08 -20.30
N HIS A 433 1.20 12.35 -19.90
CA HIS A 433 2.21 13.27 -20.41
C HIS A 433 3.28 13.52 -19.34
N ASP A 434 2.81 13.82 -18.12
CA ASP A 434 3.61 13.98 -16.90
C ASP A 434 4.96 14.69 -17.13
N MET A 435 6.07 14.02 -16.81
CA MET A 435 7.45 14.50 -16.95
C MET A 435 8.20 13.80 -18.09
N ILE A 436 7.60 12.81 -18.77
CA ILE A 436 8.23 12.05 -19.85
C ILE A 436 8.86 13.01 -20.89
N HIS A 437 8.10 14.02 -21.34
CA HIS A 437 8.60 14.98 -22.33
C HIS A 437 9.82 15.77 -21.85
N ALA A 438 9.82 16.23 -20.61
CA ALA A 438 10.98 16.93 -20.04
C ALA A 438 12.23 16.04 -20.04
N ILE A 439 12.07 14.73 -19.81
CA ILE A 439 13.17 13.76 -19.87
C ILE A 439 13.67 13.57 -21.30
N LEU A 440 12.75 13.44 -22.26
CA LEU A 440 13.10 13.29 -23.67
C LEU A 440 13.83 14.53 -24.24
N GLU A 441 13.39 15.72 -23.84
CA GLU A 441 14.03 17.00 -24.17
C GLU A 441 15.39 17.16 -23.49
N GLY A 442 15.45 16.87 -22.19
CA GLY A 442 16.66 17.03 -21.37
C GLY A 442 17.75 15.99 -21.67
N ASN A 443 17.38 14.82 -22.20
CA ASN A 443 18.32 13.79 -22.66
C ASN A 443 17.80 13.05 -23.91
N PRO A 444 18.12 13.54 -25.13
CA PRO A 444 17.72 12.89 -26.38
C PRO A 444 18.28 11.48 -26.59
N LYS A 445 19.24 11.04 -25.77
CA LYS A 445 19.87 9.70 -25.82
C LYS A 445 19.30 8.73 -24.79
N VAL A 446 18.32 9.14 -23.99
CA VAL A 446 17.69 8.30 -22.97
C VAL A 446 17.15 7.01 -23.61
N LYS A 447 17.34 5.87 -22.96
CA LYS A 447 16.83 4.59 -23.43
C LYS A 447 15.35 4.48 -23.10
N ILE A 448 14.51 4.46 -24.13
CA ILE A 448 13.06 4.26 -23.96
C ILE A 448 12.74 2.77 -24.04
N ILE A 449 12.19 2.22 -22.97
CA ILE A 449 11.67 0.85 -22.94
C ILE A 449 10.15 0.94 -22.92
N ALA A 450 9.51 0.34 -23.92
CA ALA A 450 8.06 0.45 -24.12
C ALA A 450 7.35 -0.88 -23.84
N GLU A 451 6.47 -0.89 -22.85
CA GLU A 451 5.42 -1.90 -22.75
C GLU A 451 4.30 -1.53 -23.72
N ILE A 452 4.13 -2.30 -24.79
CA ILE A 452 3.05 -2.10 -25.77
C ILE A 452 1.82 -2.84 -25.24
N ASN A 453 0.78 -2.09 -24.89
CA ASN A 453 -0.40 -2.60 -24.22
C ASN A 453 -1.69 -2.10 -24.86
N GLU A 454 -2.56 -3.02 -25.26
CA GLU A 454 -3.82 -2.72 -25.95
C GLU A 454 -4.83 -1.95 -25.09
N ASN A 455 -4.71 -2.03 -23.76
CA ASN A 455 -5.57 -1.29 -22.84
C ASN A 455 -5.18 0.18 -22.71
N ILE A 456 -3.99 0.60 -23.20
CA ILE A 456 -3.56 1.99 -23.17
C ILE A 456 -4.37 2.79 -24.21
N PRO A 457 -5.18 3.79 -23.81
CA PRO A 457 -5.96 4.58 -24.75
C PRO A 457 -5.04 5.40 -25.66
N PHE A 458 -5.46 5.63 -26.90
CA PHE A 458 -4.80 6.58 -27.78
C PHE A 458 -5.38 7.97 -27.52
N THR A 459 -4.73 8.76 -26.69
CA THR A 459 -5.24 10.07 -26.24
C THR A 459 -4.71 11.22 -27.10
N THR A 460 -5.27 12.42 -26.90
CA THR A 460 -4.89 13.63 -27.64
C THR A 460 -3.95 14.48 -26.81
N GLY A 461 -2.88 15.00 -27.42
CA GLY A 461 -1.87 15.80 -26.74
C GLY A 461 -0.52 15.63 -27.41
N ASP A 462 0.51 16.18 -26.77
CA ASP A 462 1.89 16.03 -27.26
C ASP A 462 2.51 14.70 -26.80
N ASN A 463 1.74 13.87 -26.08
CA ASN A 463 2.09 12.59 -25.48
C ASN A 463 2.17 11.42 -26.49
N ILE A 464 2.85 11.64 -27.60
CA ILE A 464 3.05 10.70 -28.71
C ILE A 464 4.54 10.43 -28.88
N ILE A 465 4.91 9.15 -29.04
CA ILE A 465 6.28 8.74 -29.34
C ILE A 465 6.32 7.86 -30.60
N HIS A 466 7.25 8.16 -31.52
CA HIS A 466 7.44 7.33 -32.71
C HIS A 466 8.29 6.10 -32.39
N LYS A 467 7.97 4.94 -32.98
CA LYS A 467 8.66 3.66 -32.74
C LYS A 467 10.18 3.71 -32.92
N SER A 468 10.68 4.61 -33.78
CA SER A 468 12.13 4.79 -34.00
C SER A 468 12.90 5.35 -32.81
N LYS A 469 12.19 5.85 -31.78
CA LYS A 469 12.78 6.33 -30.52
C LYS A 469 12.86 5.21 -29.45
N ILE A 470 12.18 4.10 -29.66
CA ILE A 470 12.09 2.99 -28.70
C ILE A 470 13.35 2.13 -28.80
N ALA A 471 14.06 1.97 -27.68
CA ALA A 471 15.28 1.17 -27.60
C ALA A 471 15.00 -0.32 -27.35
N GLY A 472 13.92 -0.63 -26.64
CA GLY A 472 13.43 -1.99 -26.42
C GLY A 472 11.93 -1.98 -26.16
N SER A 473 11.23 -3.04 -26.56
CA SER A 473 9.79 -3.16 -26.34
C SER A 473 9.37 -4.58 -26.06
N PHE A 474 8.25 -4.74 -25.35
CA PHE A 474 7.60 -6.01 -25.12
C PHE A 474 6.08 -5.81 -25.10
N LYS A 475 5.32 -6.87 -25.38
CA LYS A 475 3.85 -6.82 -25.34
C LYS A 475 3.32 -7.16 -23.96
N SER A 476 2.21 -6.53 -23.58
CA SER A 476 1.46 -6.88 -22.37
C SER A 476 -0.05 -6.68 -22.59
N THR A 477 -0.85 -7.44 -21.85
CA THR A 477 -2.30 -7.26 -21.74
C THR A 477 -2.71 -6.84 -20.33
N ALA A 478 -1.74 -6.41 -19.49
CA ALA A 478 -2.00 -5.99 -18.13
C ALA A 478 -3.03 -4.86 -18.09
N LYS A 479 -3.93 -4.91 -17.10
CA LYS A 479 -4.88 -3.83 -16.86
C LYS A 479 -4.16 -2.55 -16.46
N LEU A 480 -4.82 -1.41 -16.66
CA LEU A 480 -4.31 -0.13 -16.19
C LEU A 480 -4.63 0.03 -14.71
N ALA A 481 -3.73 0.69 -13.99
CA ALA A 481 -3.95 0.93 -12.58
C ALA A 481 -5.05 1.99 -12.38
N GLY A 482 -6.02 1.69 -11.54
CA GLY A 482 -7.11 2.59 -11.17
C GLY A 482 -7.50 2.41 -9.71
N PRO A 483 -8.12 3.42 -9.07
CA PRO A 483 -8.73 3.23 -7.76
C PRO A 483 -9.95 2.32 -7.88
N PRO A 484 -10.32 1.56 -6.84
CA PRO A 484 -11.59 0.86 -6.83
C PRO A 484 -12.73 1.87 -6.93
N VAL A 485 -13.77 1.53 -7.70
CA VAL A 485 -15.01 2.32 -7.73
C VAL A 485 -15.74 2.10 -6.41
N VAL A 486 -15.90 3.17 -5.64
CA VAL A 486 -16.58 3.14 -4.34
C VAL A 486 -17.94 3.82 -4.48
N PRO A 487 -19.04 3.20 -4.03
CA PRO A 487 -20.35 3.85 -4.03
C PRO A 487 -20.34 5.18 -3.25
N LEU A 488 -21.12 6.15 -3.72
CA LEU A 488 -21.28 7.42 -3.02
C LEU A 488 -22.10 7.22 -1.75
N THR A 489 -21.61 7.73 -0.63
CA THR A 489 -22.41 7.88 0.58
C THR A 489 -23.10 9.24 0.59
N ASP A 490 -23.96 9.47 1.57
CA ASP A 490 -24.63 10.77 1.70
C ASP A 490 -23.67 11.91 2.05
N VAL A 491 -22.49 11.59 2.62
CA VAL A 491 -21.41 12.57 2.85
C VAL A 491 -20.92 13.16 1.53
N GLU A 492 -20.54 12.31 0.57
CA GLU A 492 -20.08 12.74 -0.76
C GLU A 492 -21.15 13.51 -1.52
N LYS A 493 -22.41 13.07 -1.43
CA LYS A 493 -23.54 13.77 -2.07
C LYS A 493 -23.73 15.17 -1.49
N LYS A 494 -23.74 15.32 -0.16
CA LYS A 494 -23.89 16.63 0.52
C LYS A 494 -22.74 17.57 0.16
N ILE A 495 -21.50 17.09 0.23
CA ILE A 495 -20.32 17.87 -0.18
C ILE A 495 -20.45 18.30 -1.64
N GLY A 496 -20.85 17.39 -2.54
CA GLY A 496 -21.13 17.69 -3.93
C GLY A 496 -22.14 18.82 -4.13
N LEU A 497 -23.25 18.82 -3.38
CA LEU A 497 -24.26 19.87 -3.43
C LEU A 497 -23.70 21.25 -3.00
N TYR A 498 -22.89 21.30 -1.95
CA TYR A 498 -22.25 22.55 -1.52
C TYR A 498 -21.22 23.05 -2.53
N LEU A 499 -20.40 22.16 -3.08
CA LEU A 499 -19.46 22.50 -4.17
C LEU A 499 -20.21 23.04 -5.39
N GLY A 500 -21.34 22.44 -5.74
CA GLY A 500 -22.21 22.91 -6.81
C GLY A 500 -22.71 24.33 -6.61
N LYS A 501 -23.01 24.73 -5.36
CA LYS A 501 -23.40 26.11 -5.03
C LYS A 501 -22.22 27.09 -5.17
N LEU A 502 -21.00 26.65 -4.84
CA LEU A 502 -19.78 27.48 -4.83
C LEU A 502 -19.15 27.68 -6.22
N ILE A 503 -19.16 26.68 -7.09
CA ILE A 503 -18.51 26.76 -8.41
C ILE A 503 -19.35 27.65 -9.35
N ASP A 504 -18.74 28.61 -10.03
CA ASP A 504 -19.44 29.49 -10.97
C ASP A 504 -19.58 28.86 -12.36
N SER A 505 -20.54 29.32 -13.17
CA SER A 505 -20.53 29.01 -14.60
C SER A 505 -19.44 29.82 -15.31
N ASP A 506 -19.04 29.37 -16.50
CA ASP A 506 -17.99 30.01 -17.30
C ASP A 506 -16.64 30.11 -16.54
N SER A 507 -16.40 29.17 -15.62
CA SER A 507 -15.20 29.09 -14.77
C SER A 507 -14.24 28.01 -15.26
N THR A 508 -12.99 28.09 -14.81
CA THR A 508 -12.05 26.97 -14.95
C THR A 508 -12.07 26.12 -13.69
N LEU A 509 -12.17 24.81 -13.82
CA LEU A 509 -12.26 23.88 -12.70
C LEU A 509 -11.04 22.95 -12.65
N GLN A 510 -10.43 22.88 -11.46
CA GLN A 510 -9.53 21.81 -11.04
C GLN A 510 -10.19 21.07 -9.86
N ILE A 511 -10.14 19.74 -9.87
CA ILE A 511 -10.51 18.93 -8.71
C ILE A 511 -9.36 17.98 -8.34
N GLY A 512 -9.21 17.73 -7.04
CA GLY A 512 -8.24 16.79 -6.51
C GLY A 512 -8.67 15.32 -6.69
N ILE A 513 -8.03 14.45 -5.94
CA ILE A 513 -8.25 12.99 -6.02
C ILE A 513 -9.19 12.47 -4.92
N GLY A 514 -9.94 11.43 -5.23
CA GLY A 514 -10.65 10.60 -4.24
C GLY A 514 -12.17 10.70 -4.28
N ASN A 515 -12.81 9.74 -3.61
CA ASN A 515 -14.26 9.56 -3.65
C ASN A 515 -15.05 10.77 -3.12
N ILE A 516 -14.41 11.65 -2.34
CA ILE A 516 -15.01 12.87 -1.79
C ILE A 516 -15.64 13.77 -2.87
N PHE A 517 -15.09 13.75 -4.09
CA PHE A 517 -15.59 14.53 -5.23
C PHE A 517 -16.66 13.79 -6.04
N GLY A 518 -17.04 12.57 -5.66
CA GLY A 518 -17.96 11.75 -6.44
C GLY A 518 -19.34 12.39 -6.64
N GLY A 519 -19.82 13.19 -5.68
CA GLY A 519 -21.10 13.92 -5.79
C GLY A 519 -21.04 15.24 -6.55
N ILE A 520 -19.87 15.66 -7.07
CA ILE A 520 -19.70 17.02 -7.62
C ILE A 520 -20.54 17.26 -8.88
N ALA A 521 -20.65 16.26 -9.77
CA ALA A 521 -21.40 16.38 -11.01
C ALA A 521 -22.90 16.58 -10.74
N ASP A 522 -23.47 15.85 -9.76
CA ASP A 522 -24.84 16.04 -9.29
C ASP A 522 -25.06 17.44 -8.72
N GLY A 523 -24.13 17.92 -7.91
CA GLY A 523 -24.17 19.26 -7.34
C GLY A 523 -24.16 20.36 -8.40
N LEU A 524 -23.24 20.28 -9.36
CA LEU A 524 -23.14 21.21 -10.48
C LEU A 524 -24.39 21.20 -11.36
N GLN A 525 -24.92 20.00 -11.65
CA GLN A 525 -26.17 19.84 -12.41
C GLN A 525 -27.36 20.48 -11.68
N LYS A 526 -27.52 20.21 -10.38
CA LYS A 526 -28.61 20.77 -9.56
C LYS A 526 -28.53 22.29 -9.47
N ALA A 527 -27.30 22.82 -9.37
CA ALA A 527 -27.03 24.26 -9.37
C ALA A 527 -27.02 24.87 -10.78
N LYS A 528 -27.38 24.10 -11.82
CA LYS A 528 -27.49 24.52 -13.24
C LYS A 528 -26.21 25.18 -13.77
N LYS A 529 -25.05 24.68 -13.36
CA LYS A 529 -23.75 25.17 -13.84
C LYS A 529 -23.49 24.68 -15.26
N LYS A 530 -22.83 25.53 -16.06
CA LYS A 530 -22.55 25.27 -17.46
C LYS A 530 -21.26 25.96 -17.91
N ASN A 531 -20.80 25.58 -19.10
CA ASN A 531 -19.66 26.18 -19.79
C ASN A 531 -18.35 26.13 -18.99
N LEU A 532 -18.15 25.09 -18.18
CA LEU A 532 -16.89 24.92 -17.47
C LEU A 532 -15.78 24.51 -18.45
N PHE A 533 -14.57 24.99 -18.17
CA PHE A 533 -13.34 24.42 -18.73
C PHE A 533 -12.62 23.63 -17.64
N ILE A 534 -12.14 22.43 -17.94
CA ILE A 534 -11.38 21.63 -16.97
C ILE A 534 -9.88 21.86 -17.21
N SER A 535 -9.16 22.28 -16.18
CA SER A 535 -7.69 22.42 -16.18
C SER A 535 -7.17 21.79 -14.89
N SER A 536 -6.83 20.50 -14.94
CA SER A 536 -6.55 19.71 -13.73
C SER A 536 -5.25 18.94 -13.84
N GLU A 537 -4.49 18.82 -12.75
CA GLU A 537 -3.30 17.93 -12.68
C GLU A 537 -3.64 16.52 -13.17
N MET A 538 -4.73 15.97 -12.63
CA MET A 538 -5.19 14.62 -12.87
C MET A 538 -6.63 14.62 -13.39
N PHE A 539 -6.88 13.81 -14.42
CA PHE A 539 -8.21 13.52 -14.94
C PHE A 539 -8.73 12.19 -14.38
N GLY A 540 -9.90 12.21 -13.76
CA GLY A 540 -10.52 11.04 -13.12
C GLY A 540 -12.02 10.90 -13.45
N ASP A 541 -12.65 9.87 -12.90
CA ASP A 541 -14.05 9.53 -13.20
C ASP A 541 -15.05 10.67 -12.92
N SER A 542 -14.85 11.46 -11.86
CA SER A 542 -15.70 12.63 -11.56
C SER A 542 -15.64 13.70 -12.66
N LEU A 543 -14.47 13.92 -13.28
CA LEU A 543 -14.32 14.88 -14.39
C LEU A 543 -14.93 14.34 -15.69
N LYS A 544 -14.86 13.02 -15.91
CA LYS A 544 -15.61 12.35 -16.98
C LYS A 544 -17.11 12.58 -16.82
N ASP A 545 -17.67 12.35 -15.63
CA ASP A 545 -19.11 12.54 -15.38
C ASP A 545 -19.56 14.00 -15.61
N ILE A 546 -18.76 14.99 -15.17
CA ILE A 546 -19.01 16.41 -15.47
C ILE A 546 -19.09 16.65 -17.00
N MET A 547 -18.19 16.06 -17.78
CA MET A 547 -18.18 16.22 -19.24
C MET A 547 -19.32 15.47 -19.93
N GLU A 548 -19.64 14.25 -19.51
CA GLU A 548 -20.74 13.45 -20.08
C GLU A 548 -22.11 14.13 -19.87
N ARG A 549 -22.27 14.89 -18.78
CA ARG A 549 -23.46 15.71 -18.51
C ARG A 549 -23.50 17.04 -19.28
N GLY A 550 -22.47 17.34 -20.08
CA GLY A 550 -22.38 18.59 -20.85
C GLY A 550 -22.12 19.83 -20.01
N ILE A 551 -21.70 19.68 -18.75
CA ILE A 551 -21.36 20.81 -17.86
C ILE A 551 -20.02 21.44 -18.29
N ALA A 552 -19.08 20.60 -18.73
CA ALA A 552 -17.81 21.00 -19.33
C ALA A 552 -17.66 20.38 -20.73
N ALA A 553 -17.14 21.13 -21.69
CA ALA A 553 -16.98 20.65 -23.08
C ALA A 553 -15.54 20.27 -23.43
N LYS A 554 -14.54 20.81 -22.72
CA LYS A 554 -13.12 20.61 -22.99
C LYS A 554 -12.32 20.51 -21.70
N ALA A 555 -11.20 19.79 -21.78
CA ALA A 555 -10.28 19.62 -20.67
C ALA A 555 -8.82 19.66 -21.13
N GLU A 556 -7.95 20.17 -20.26
CA GLU A 556 -6.51 19.94 -20.29
C GLU A 556 -6.03 19.30 -18.99
N THR A 557 -5.10 18.35 -19.09
CA THR A 557 -4.63 17.58 -17.93
C THR A 557 -3.21 17.04 -18.05
N GLY A 558 -2.53 16.79 -16.91
CA GLY A 558 -1.18 16.24 -16.84
C GLY A 558 -1.14 14.73 -17.06
N PHE A 559 -2.08 14.02 -16.43
CA PHE A 559 -2.23 12.57 -16.51
C PHE A 559 -3.66 12.16 -16.11
N ALA A 560 -4.02 10.88 -16.28
CA ALA A 560 -5.30 10.35 -15.84
C ALA A 560 -5.17 9.10 -14.96
N TYR A 561 -6.05 9.00 -13.96
CA TYR A 561 -6.12 7.89 -13.02
C TYR A 561 -7.57 7.64 -12.62
N GLY A 562 -8.09 6.46 -12.92
CA GLY A 562 -9.50 6.15 -12.73
C GLY A 562 -9.87 4.74 -13.18
N SER A 563 -11.15 4.51 -13.43
CA SER A 563 -11.67 3.19 -13.80
C SER A 563 -11.28 2.74 -15.21
N ASP A 564 -11.48 1.45 -15.50
CA ASP A 564 -11.38 0.90 -16.86
C ASP A 564 -12.32 1.64 -17.85
N ASP A 565 -13.48 2.11 -17.39
CA ASP A 565 -14.44 2.87 -18.20
C ASP A 565 -13.89 4.24 -18.58
N LEU A 566 -13.24 4.94 -17.64
CA LEU A 566 -12.54 6.19 -17.93
C LEU A 566 -11.52 6.01 -19.05
N TYR A 567 -10.68 4.97 -18.98
CA TYR A 567 -9.65 4.76 -20.00
C TYR A 567 -10.24 4.47 -21.38
N LYS A 568 -11.32 3.67 -21.44
CA LYS A 568 -12.06 3.45 -22.70
C LYS A 568 -12.65 4.74 -23.24
N TRP A 569 -13.25 5.57 -22.38
CA TRP A 569 -13.84 6.85 -22.75
C TRP A 569 -12.81 7.88 -23.24
N LEU A 570 -11.58 7.85 -22.70
CA LEU A 570 -10.48 8.71 -23.14
C LEU A 570 -9.93 8.32 -24.52
N HIS A 571 -10.10 7.06 -24.96
CA HIS A 571 -9.56 6.59 -26.23
C HIS A 571 -10.11 7.40 -27.41
N LYS A 572 -9.23 8.11 -28.12
CA LYS A 572 -9.52 9.00 -29.26
C LYS A 572 -10.48 10.15 -28.94
N ASN A 573 -10.69 10.46 -27.67
CA ASN A 573 -11.48 11.63 -27.27
C ASN A 573 -10.64 12.89 -27.43
N LYS A 574 -11.01 13.74 -28.39
CA LYS A 574 -10.30 15.00 -28.71
C LYS A 574 -10.66 16.15 -27.78
N ALA A 575 -11.69 15.98 -26.93
CA ALA A 575 -12.10 17.00 -25.98
C ALA A 575 -11.13 17.11 -24.79
N VAL A 576 -10.33 16.08 -24.53
CA VAL A 576 -9.34 16.04 -23.45
C VAL A 576 -7.93 16.07 -24.04
N LYS A 577 -7.17 17.12 -23.71
CA LYS A 577 -5.77 17.30 -24.13
C LYS A 577 -4.82 16.99 -22.97
N PHE A 578 -3.88 16.08 -23.18
CA PHE A 578 -2.79 15.82 -22.25
C PHE A 578 -1.61 16.78 -22.51
N VAL A 579 -1.17 17.46 -21.45
CA VAL A 579 -0.14 18.51 -21.49
C VAL A 579 0.81 18.36 -20.29
N SER A 580 1.97 19.01 -20.32
CA SER A 580 2.94 18.92 -19.22
C SER A 580 2.35 19.32 -17.86
N THR A 581 2.70 18.59 -16.80
CA THR A 581 2.33 18.96 -15.41
C THR A 581 2.89 20.31 -15.02
N GLU A 582 4.03 20.73 -15.58
CA GLU A 582 4.55 22.09 -15.42
C GLU A 582 3.57 23.16 -15.89
N VAL A 583 2.83 22.90 -16.97
CA VAL A 583 1.89 23.87 -17.55
C VAL A 583 0.61 23.93 -16.75
N VAL A 584 0.00 22.77 -16.45
CA VAL A 584 -1.30 22.74 -15.75
C VAL A 584 -1.18 23.11 -14.28
N ASN A 585 -0.07 22.76 -13.62
CA ASN A 585 0.10 23.04 -12.19
C ASN A 585 0.70 24.42 -11.91
N SER A 586 1.35 25.07 -12.90
CA SER A 586 2.04 26.34 -12.67
C SER A 586 1.13 27.38 -11.99
N PRO A 587 1.47 27.86 -10.78
CA PRO A 587 0.68 28.89 -10.10
C PRO A 587 0.50 30.15 -10.96
N ALA A 588 1.49 30.48 -11.80
CA ALA A 588 1.42 31.61 -12.73
C ALA A 588 0.37 31.39 -13.83
N ASN A 589 0.24 30.18 -14.35
CA ASN A 589 -0.79 29.85 -15.34
C ASN A 589 -2.18 29.78 -14.69
N VAL A 590 -2.26 29.26 -13.46
CA VAL A 590 -3.50 29.18 -12.69
C VAL A 590 -4.02 30.59 -12.35
N GLN A 591 -3.16 31.49 -11.83
CA GLN A 591 -3.60 32.84 -11.43
C GLN A 591 -4.03 33.70 -12.64
N ASN A 592 -3.45 33.48 -13.82
CA ASN A 592 -3.74 34.25 -15.03
C ASN A 592 -5.05 33.84 -15.72
N LYS A 593 -5.69 32.76 -15.27
CA LYS A 593 -7.03 32.35 -15.70
C LYS A 593 -8.05 32.96 -14.76
N GLU A 594 -8.97 33.78 -15.28
CA GLU A 594 -10.08 34.31 -14.48
C GLU A 594 -11.01 33.18 -14.02
N LYS A 595 -11.64 33.36 -12.85
CA LYS A 595 -12.55 32.39 -12.22
C LYS A 595 -11.95 30.99 -12.17
N PHE A 596 -10.68 30.88 -11.78
CA PHE A 596 -10.07 29.56 -11.55
C PHE A 596 -10.54 29.01 -10.20
N HIS A 597 -11.20 27.87 -10.21
CA HIS A 597 -11.72 27.20 -9.03
C HIS A 597 -10.93 25.92 -8.77
N ALA A 598 -10.10 25.94 -7.73
CA ALA A 598 -9.32 24.80 -7.30
C ALA A 598 -10.02 24.12 -6.11
N VAL A 599 -10.39 22.85 -6.27
CA VAL A 599 -11.07 22.07 -5.24
C VAL A 599 -10.20 20.89 -4.84
N ASN A 600 -9.67 20.90 -3.63
CA ASN A 600 -8.77 19.86 -3.12
C ASN A 600 -9.30 19.23 -1.83
N THR A 601 -8.70 18.12 -1.42
CA THR A 601 -9.04 17.44 -0.16
C THR A 601 -7.85 17.44 0.79
N ALA A 602 -8.13 17.19 2.06
CA ALA A 602 -7.12 17.14 3.11
C ALA A 602 -7.40 16.03 4.13
N LEU A 603 -6.48 15.84 5.07
CA LEU A 603 -6.63 14.95 6.23
C LEU A 603 -7.12 15.73 7.45
N GLN A 604 -6.59 16.95 7.64
CA GLN A 604 -6.96 17.84 8.74
C GLN A 604 -6.97 19.30 8.28
N VAL A 605 -7.85 20.09 8.89
CA VAL A 605 -7.84 21.56 8.82
C VAL A 605 -7.77 22.11 10.24
N ARG A 606 -6.76 22.91 10.53
CA ARG A 606 -6.59 23.62 11.80
C ARG A 606 -7.63 24.73 11.92
N LEU A 607 -8.07 25.07 13.14
CA LEU A 607 -8.96 26.23 13.38
C LEU A 607 -8.43 27.58 12.86
N THR A 608 -7.13 27.71 12.59
CA THR A 608 -6.54 28.88 11.92
C THR A 608 -6.73 28.89 10.39
N GLY A 609 -7.09 27.74 9.80
CA GLY A 609 -7.22 27.50 8.37
C GLY A 609 -6.04 26.76 7.74
N ASP A 610 -4.99 26.43 8.51
CA ASP A 610 -3.85 25.63 8.00
C ASP A 610 -4.28 24.21 7.66
N VAL A 611 -3.77 23.67 6.56
CA VAL A 611 -4.20 22.38 6.02
C VAL A 611 -3.07 21.38 6.06
N ASN A 612 -3.37 20.17 6.54
CA ASN A 612 -2.52 19.00 6.40
C ASN A 612 -3.20 17.99 5.45
N ALA A 613 -2.54 17.67 4.33
CA ALA A 613 -3.00 16.63 3.40
C ALA A 613 -2.05 15.43 3.32
N GLU A 614 -0.97 15.41 4.11
CA GLU A 614 0.17 14.52 3.91
C GLU A 614 0.56 13.71 5.13
N MET A 615 0.37 14.25 6.33
CA MET A 615 0.83 13.65 7.58
C MET A 615 -0.33 12.94 8.27
N GLY A 616 -0.09 11.72 8.73
CA GLY A 616 -0.98 10.99 9.63
C GLY A 616 -0.33 10.78 11.00
N PRO A 617 -1.01 10.08 11.92
CA PRO A 617 -0.49 9.83 13.27
C PRO A 617 0.80 8.99 13.27
N GLU A 618 0.99 8.15 12.25
CA GLU A 618 2.18 7.29 12.08
C GLU A 618 3.24 7.90 11.14
N GLY A 619 3.09 9.18 10.78
CA GLY A 619 3.98 9.89 9.87
C GLY A 619 3.41 10.09 8.47
N ARG A 620 4.30 10.23 7.47
CA ARG A 620 3.94 10.63 6.10
C ARG A 620 3.05 9.60 5.40
N LEU A 621 1.85 10.02 5.04
CA LEU A 621 0.87 9.31 4.22
C LEU A 621 0.88 9.77 2.76
N SER A 622 1.25 11.02 2.46
CA SER A 622 1.20 11.54 1.09
C SER A 622 2.31 12.54 0.81
N SER A 623 2.23 13.15 -0.35
CA SER A 623 2.99 14.34 -0.73
C SER A 623 2.03 15.44 -1.23
N PRO A 624 2.47 16.70 -1.34
CA PRO A 624 1.58 17.81 -1.67
C PRO A 624 1.00 17.70 -3.09
N GLY A 625 1.74 17.06 -4.01
CA GLY A 625 1.44 17.09 -5.44
C GLY A 625 1.36 18.55 -5.92
N GLY A 626 0.37 18.85 -6.75
CA GLY A 626 0.04 20.21 -7.16
C GLY A 626 -0.92 20.97 -6.24
N GLN A 627 -1.38 20.40 -5.11
CA GLN A 627 -2.42 21.02 -4.28
C GLN A 627 -2.05 22.46 -3.92
N VAL A 628 -0.85 22.67 -3.38
CA VAL A 628 -0.39 23.99 -2.94
C VAL A 628 -0.34 24.98 -4.10
N GLU A 629 0.05 24.50 -5.28
CA GLU A 629 0.21 25.29 -6.49
C GLU A 629 -1.16 25.78 -7.01
N PHE A 630 -2.14 24.88 -7.10
CA PHE A 630 -3.51 25.22 -7.48
C PHE A 630 -4.20 26.10 -6.44
N MET A 631 -4.04 25.80 -5.15
CA MET A 631 -4.66 26.58 -4.07
C MET A 631 -4.12 28.02 -4.06
N SER A 632 -2.80 28.18 -4.16
CA SER A 632 -2.14 29.49 -4.20
C SER A 632 -2.50 30.27 -5.46
N GLY A 633 -2.50 29.61 -6.63
CA GLY A 633 -2.87 30.23 -7.90
C GLY A 633 -4.34 30.66 -7.93
N ALA A 634 -5.25 29.78 -7.50
CA ALA A 634 -6.69 30.07 -7.47
C ALA A 634 -7.03 31.19 -6.48
N ALA A 635 -6.36 31.26 -5.33
CA ALA A 635 -6.54 32.35 -4.37
C ALA A 635 -6.13 33.73 -4.95
N ARG A 636 -5.28 33.76 -5.97
CA ARG A 636 -4.79 34.98 -6.66
C ARG A 636 -5.48 35.26 -7.98
N SER A 637 -6.19 34.28 -8.55
CA SER A 637 -7.01 34.45 -9.75
C SER A 637 -8.15 35.45 -9.51
N ILE A 638 -8.42 36.31 -10.50
CA ILE A 638 -9.55 37.25 -10.46
C ILE A 638 -10.85 36.44 -10.45
N GLY A 639 -11.65 36.58 -9.39
CA GLY A 639 -12.85 35.74 -9.18
C GLY A 639 -12.53 34.27 -8.87
N GLY A 640 -11.27 33.93 -8.59
CA GLY A 640 -10.83 32.59 -8.24
C GLY A 640 -11.30 32.13 -6.87
N LYS A 641 -11.36 30.80 -6.70
CA LYS A 641 -11.82 30.12 -5.48
C LYS A 641 -10.90 28.96 -5.15
N SER A 642 -10.22 29.02 -4.01
CA SER A 642 -9.46 27.91 -3.44
C SER A 642 -10.27 27.23 -2.33
N ILE A 643 -10.63 25.97 -2.56
CA ILE A 643 -11.62 25.23 -1.79
C ILE A 643 -11.00 23.92 -1.26
N ILE A 644 -11.08 23.69 0.05
CA ILE A 644 -10.80 22.39 0.66
C ILE A 644 -12.13 21.70 0.94
N ALA A 645 -12.45 20.62 0.22
CA ALA A 645 -13.51 19.70 0.59
C ALA A 645 -12.94 18.60 1.48
N ILE A 646 -13.52 18.38 2.65
CA ILE A 646 -13.04 17.39 3.61
C ILE A 646 -14.24 16.74 4.33
N ARG A 647 -14.17 15.43 4.59
CA ARG A 647 -15.15 14.81 5.49
C ARG A 647 -14.93 15.39 6.88
N SER A 648 -15.99 15.70 7.62
CA SER A 648 -15.84 16.27 8.96
C SER A 648 -15.17 15.32 9.97
N THR A 649 -15.17 14.01 9.68
CA THR A 649 -14.59 12.97 10.53
C THR A 649 -13.74 11.95 9.77
N ALA A 650 -12.86 11.27 10.52
CA ALA A 650 -12.06 10.13 10.10
C ALA A 650 -12.30 8.92 11.05
N LYS A 651 -11.69 7.76 10.73
CA LYS A 651 -11.76 6.53 11.54
C LYS A 651 -13.19 6.18 11.97
N LYS A 652 -14.13 6.17 11.02
CA LYS A 652 -15.56 5.86 11.26
C LYS A 652 -16.24 6.79 12.29
N GLY A 653 -15.89 8.08 12.30
CA GLY A 653 -16.48 9.06 13.22
C GLY A 653 -15.80 9.15 14.60
N GLU A 654 -14.69 8.44 14.78
CA GLU A 654 -13.92 8.48 16.03
C GLU A 654 -13.01 9.71 16.14
N MET A 655 -12.61 10.29 15.01
CA MET A 655 -11.71 11.46 14.98
C MET A 655 -12.31 12.59 14.17
N SER A 656 -12.15 13.83 14.65
CA SER A 656 -12.47 15.03 13.88
C SER A 656 -11.39 15.32 12.82
N SER A 657 -11.82 15.81 11.66
CA SER A 657 -10.93 16.37 10.63
C SER A 657 -10.76 17.88 10.75
N ILE A 658 -11.58 18.54 11.56
CA ILE A 658 -11.37 19.93 12.00
C ILE A 658 -10.72 19.88 13.38
N VAL A 659 -9.53 20.46 13.53
CA VAL A 659 -8.65 20.23 14.69
C VAL A 659 -8.01 21.51 15.22
N LEU A 660 -7.55 21.50 16.47
CA LEU A 660 -6.69 22.57 17.01
C LEU A 660 -5.23 22.40 16.58
N ASP A 661 -4.74 21.16 16.55
CA ASP A 661 -3.36 20.83 16.21
C ASP A 661 -3.34 19.88 15.02
N LEU A 662 -2.49 20.20 14.04
CA LEU A 662 -2.18 19.29 12.94
C LEU A 662 -1.22 18.22 13.47
N TYR A 663 -1.21 17.04 12.85
CA TYR A 663 -0.15 16.06 13.11
C TYR A 663 1.24 16.65 12.88
N ASP A 664 2.22 16.15 13.63
CA ASP A 664 3.62 16.57 13.52
C ASP A 664 4.12 16.47 12.07
N GLY A 665 4.66 17.58 11.57
CA GLY A 665 5.15 17.70 10.21
C GLY A 665 4.91 19.09 9.63
N HIS A 666 4.86 19.16 8.30
CA HIS A 666 4.70 20.42 7.59
C HIS A 666 3.23 20.72 7.35
N VAL A 667 2.88 22.01 7.40
CA VAL A 667 1.63 22.51 6.81
C VAL A 667 1.72 22.30 5.30
N THR A 668 0.74 21.59 4.74
CA THR A 668 0.66 21.38 3.28
C THR A 668 0.21 22.66 2.60
N THR A 669 -0.96 23.19 2.96
CA THR A 669 -1.50 24.44 2.39
C THR A 669 -1.63 25.47 3.51
N PRO A 670 -0.87 26.59 3.44
CA PRO A 670 -0.95 27.66 4.42
C PRO A 670 -2.33 28.32 4.46
N ALA A 671 -2.72 28.78 5.65
CA ALA A 671 -4.00 29.41 5.92
C ALA A 671 -4.34 30.60 5.00
N GLU A 672 -3.34 31.27 4.42
CA GLU A 672 -3.48 32.40 3.49
C GLU A 672 -4.03 31.97 2.12
N SER A 673 -3.81 30.70 1.74
CA SER A 673 -4.20 30.15 0.43
C SER A 673 -5.56 29.45 0.47
N VAL A 674 -6.24 29.41 1.62
CA VAL A 674 -7.53 28.73 1.78
C VAL A 674 -8.66 29.75 1.88
N GLN A 675 -9.57 29.74 0.91
CA GLN A 675 -10.74 30.62 0.92
C GLN A 675 -11.96 29.95 1.53
N PHE A 676 -12.18 28.67 1.23
CA PHE A 676 -13.34 27.92 1.66
C PHE A 676 -12.95 26.54 2.18
N VAL A 677 -13.67 26.07 3.20
CA VAL A 677 -13.62 24.69 3.68
C VAL A 677 -15.04 24.13 3.62
N VAL A 678 -15.23 23.00 2.96
CA VAL A 678 -16.53 22.35 2.73
C VAL A 678 -16.53 21.00 3.42
N THR A 679 -17.53 20.77 4.27
CA THR A 679 -17.83 19.46 4.84
C THR A 679 -19.26 19.06 4.48
N GLU A 680 -19.69 17.87 4.88
CA GLU A 680 -21.08 17.44 4.79
C GLU A 680 -22.04 18.31 5.64
N TYR A 681 -21.53 19.15 6.54
CA TYR A 681 -22.30 20.05 7.39
C TYR A 681 -22.39 21.50 6.87
N GLY A 682 -21.61 21.87 5.85
CA GLY A 682 -21.72 23.21 5.27
C GLY A 682 -20.43 23.73 4.65
N VAL A 683 -20.39 25.06 4.52
CA VAL A 683 -19.25 25.80 3.95
C VAL A 683 -18.78 26.83 4.98
N ALA A 684 -17.51 26.73 5.38
CA ALA A 684 -16.80 27.75 6.13
C ALA A 684 -16.07 28.69 5.16
N THR A 685 -16.27 30.00 5.31
CA THR A 685 -15.60 31.01 4.48
C THR A 685 -14.50 31.68 5.30
N LEU A 686 -13.23 31.60 4.88
CA LEU A 686 -12.07 31.99 5.70
C LEU A 686 -11.35 33.26 5.21
N ARG A 687 -11.48 33.61 3.92
CA ARG A 687 -10.77 34.76 3.35
C ARG A 687 -11.23 36.07 4.00
N GLY A 688 -10.27 36.88 4.43
CA GLY A 688 -10.53 38.20 5.05
C GLY A 688 -11.01 38.14 6.50
N LYS A 689 -11.11 36.94 7.10
CA LYS A 689 -11.49 36.74 8.51
C LYS A 689 -10.27 36.64 9.41
N THR A 690 -10.42 37.15 10.63
CA THR A 690 -9.48 36.98 11.75
C THR A 690 -9.39 35.52 12.17
N THR A 691 -8.36 35.16 12.94
CA THR A 691 -8.21 33.79 13.47
C THR A 691 -9.41 33.34 14.29
N SER A 692 -10.00 34.23 15.10
CA SER A 692 -11.21 33.91 15.89
C SER A 692 -12.41 33.62 14.97
N GLU A 693 -12.69 34.51 14.02
CA GLU A 693 -13.79 34.33 13.07
C GLU A 693 -13.62 33.07 12.20
N ARG A 694 -12.38 32.70 11.84
CA ARG A 694 -12.09 31.44 11.13
C ARG A 694 -12.39 30.22 12.01
N ALA A 695 -11.99 30.25 13.28
CA ALA A 695 -12.25 29.16 14.20
C ALA A 695 -13.77 28.92 14.36
N ILE A 696 -14.56 29.99 14.53
CA ILE A 696 -16.03 29.92 14.61
C ILE A 696 -16.62 29.26 13.34
N GLU A 697 -16.19 29.70 12.16
CA GLU A 697 -16.65 29.14 10.89
C GLU A 697 -16.31 27.66 10.74
N LEU A 698 -15.09 27.27 11.09
CA LEU A 698 -14.63 25.89 10.99
C LEU A 698 -15.34 24.97 11.99
N ILE A 699 -15.57 25.43 13.23
CA ILE A 699 -16.34 24.68 14.23
C ILE A 699 -17.79 24.49 13.75
N ASN A 700 -18.40 25.51 13.14
CA ASN A 700 -19.76 25.43 12.59
C ASN A 700 -19.93 24.40 11.47
N VAL A 701 -18.84 24.03 10.77
CA VAL A 701 -18.85 22.96 9.75
C VAL A 701 -18.18 21.66 10.24
N ALA A 702 -17.71 21.59 11.48
CA ALA A 702 -17.27 20.35 12.09
C ALA A 702 -18.47 19.43 12.39
N HIS A 703 -18.19 18.14 12.61
CA HIS A 703 -19.23 17.20 13.03
C HIS A 703 -19.81 17.62 14.39
N PRO A 704 -21.15 17.61 14.59
CA PRO A 704 -21.79 18.05 15.83
C PRO A 704 -21.16 17.45 17.10
N LYS A 705 -20.86 16.15 17.07
CA LYS A 705 -20.13 15.41 18.12
C LYS A 705 -18.88 16.11 18.69
N PHE A 706 -18.14 16.87 17.87
CA PHE A 706 -16.87 17.49 18.27
C PHE A 706 -16.96 19.00 18.48
N ARG A 707 -18.13 19.64 18.25
CA ARG A 707 -18.22 21.12 18.28
C ARG A 707 -18.04 21.70 19.67
N GLU A 708 -18.58 21.03 20.68
CA GLU A 708 -18.46 21.47 22.08
C GLU A 708 -16.99 21.40 22.55
N GLU A 709 -16.34 20.26 22.35
CA GLU A 709 -14.91 20.06 22.65
C GLU A 709 -14.03 21.08 21.91
N LEU A 710 -14.23 21.26 20.60
CA LEU A 710 -13.46 22.23 19.80
C LEU A 710 -13.67 23.67 20.26
N ARG A 711 -14.90 24.03 20.66
CA ARG A 711 -15.22 25.37 21.19
C ARG A 711 -14.51 25.60 22.52
N ASP A 712 -14.64 24.66 23.45
CA ASP A 712 -14.12 24.82 24.81
C ASP A 712 -12.59 24.89 24.80
N GLU A 713 -11.93 24.02 24.02
CA GLU A 713 -10.48 24.10 23.81
C GLU A 713 -10.06 25.39 23.10
N ALA A 714 -10.84 25.89 22.13
CA ALA A 714 -10.53 27.14 21.46
C ALA A 714 -10.61 28.35 22.41
N ILE A 715 -11.53 28.33 23.38
CA ILE A 715 -11.62 29.35 24.44
C ILE A 715 -10.41 29.22 25.37
N GLU A 716 -10.11 28.01 25.85
CA GLU A 716 -8.99 27.76 26.77
C GLU A 716 -7.65 28.23 26.18
N ARG A 717 -7.45 28.01 24.88
CA ARG A 717 -6.24 28.43 24.15
C ARG A 717 -6.28 29.88 23.66
N ASN A 718 -7.30 30.66 24.01
CA ASN A 718 -7.49 32.05 23.59
C ASN A 718 -7.51 32.24 22.05
N ILE A 719 -8.01 31.25 21.31
CA ILE A 719 -8.23 31.36 19.86
C ILE A 719 -9.52 32.14 19.60
N ILE A 720 -10.55 31.90 20.42
CA ILE A 720 -11.81 32.64 20.45
C ILE A 720 -12.08 33.16 21.86
N SER A 721 -12.83 34.24 22.01
CA SER A 721 -13.32 34.69 23.32
C SER A 721 -14.58 33.91 23.74
N PRO A 722 -14.94 33.91 25.04
CA PRO A 722 -16.23 33.38 25.48
C PRO A 722 -17.44 34.08 24.82
N ALA A 723 -17.29 35.34 24.40
CA ALA A 723 -18.35 36.05 23.69
C ALA A 723 -18.50 35.56 22.25
N ASP A 724 -17.39 35.32 21.55
CA ASP A 724 -17.33 34.77 20.19
C ASP A 724 -17.98 33.38 20.12
N ALA A 725 -17.90 32.61 21.21
CA ALA A 725 -18.46 31.27 21.30
C ALA A 725 -19.99 31.21 21.12
N ASN A 726 -20.70 32.32 21.28
CA ASN A 726 -22.14 32.41 21.05
C ASN A 726 -22.53 32.27 19.56
N ASP A 727 -21.58 32.52 18.64
CA ASP A 727 -21.80 32.36 17.20
C ASP A 727 -21.60 30.92 16.71
N ILE A 728 -21.23 30.00 17.62
CA ILE A 728 -21.09 28.57 17.34
C ILE A 728 -22.42 27.86 17.58
N LYS A 729 -22.90 27.19 16.53
CA LYS A 729 -24.12 26.39 16.56
C LYS A 729 -23.78 24.97 16.97
N LEU A 730 -23.94 24.66 18.25
CA LEU A 730 -23.71 23.30 18.77
C LEU A 730 -24.74 22.30 18.23
N ASP A 731 -26.02 22.67 18.30
CA ASP A 731 -27.15 21.84 17.87
C ASP A 731 -27.66 22.28 16.51
N VAL A 732 -26.94 21.95 15.44
CA VAL A 732 -27.53 22.00 14.10
C VAL A 732 -28.09 20.61 13.82
N PRO A 733 -29.41 20.47 13.55
CA PRO A 733 -29.98 19.20 13.13
C PRO A 733 -29.16 18.64 11.96
N GLU A 734 -29.00 17.32 11.92
CA GLU A 734 -28.59 16.68 10.68
C GLU A 734 -29.57 17.14 9.59
N ILE A 735 -29.10 18.00 8.68
CA ILE A 735 -29.85 18.57 7.55
C ILE A 735 -30.62 19.85 7.92
N ALA A 736 -29.94 20.99 7.86
CA ALA A 736 -30.60 22.25 7.51
C ALA A 736 -29.94 22.81 6.25
N ASP A 737 -30.74 23.03 5.19
CA ASP A 737 -30.32 23.74 3.98
C ASP A 737 -30.00 25.19 4.37
N HIS A 738 -28.76 25.45 4.80
CA HIS A 738 -28.33 26.82 5.02
C HIS A 738 -28.13 27.50 3.66
N PRO A 739 -28.71 28.70 3.44
CA PRO A 739 -28.33 29.51 2.30
C PRO A 739 -26.84 29.84 2.43
N VAL A 740 -26.08 29.62 1.35
CA VAL A 740 -24.72 30.15 1.24
C VAL A 740 -24.87 31.66 1.17
N ILE A 741 -24.76 32.34 2.32
CA ILE A 741 -24.70 33.80 2.34
C ILE A 741 -23.28 34.15 1.88
N MET A 742 -23.12 34.39 0.58
CA MET A 742 -21.96 35.13 0.11
C MET A 742 -22.08 36.56 0.67
N GLN A 743 -21.50 36.83 1.83
CA GLN A 743 -21.21 38.20 2.22
C GLN A 743 -20.10 38.73 1.32
N GLY A 744 -20.47 39.12 0.11
CA GLY A 744 -19.75 40.18 -0.55
C GLY A 744 -19.97 41.42 0.31
N ARG A 745 -18.95 41.88 1.03
CA ARG A 745 -18.86 43.31 1.32
C ARG A 745 -18.65 44.02 -0.01
N ALA A 746 -19.72 44.15 -0.79
CA ALA A 746 -19.85 45.32 -1.63
C ALA A 746 -19.85 46.48 -0.64
N ILE A 747 -18.83 47.34 -0.71
CA ILE A 747 -18.90 48.65 -0.12
C ILE A 747 -20.01 49.36 -0.91
N ALA A 748 -21.26 49.20 -0.48
CA ALA A 748 -22.34 50.08 -0.88
C ALA A 748 -21.96 51.44 -0.30
N SER A 749 -21.46 52.32 -1.18
CA SER A 749 -21.16 53.71 -0.83
C SER A 749 -22.47 54.45 -0.60
N GLU A 750 -23.05 54.31 0.58
CA GLU A 750 -24.12 55.20 1.04
C GLU A 750 -23.54 56.53 1.55
N LYS A 751 -22.74 57.23 0.73
CA LYS A 751 -22.47 58.67 0.84
C LYS A 751 -22.04 59.20 -0.54
N PRO A 752 -22.89 59.99 -1.23
CA PRO A 752 -22.58 60.53 -2.56
C PRO A 752 -21.35 61.47 -2.64
N GLY A 753 -20.73 61.86 -1.51
CA GLY A 753 -19.65 62.86 -1.49
C GLY A 753 -18.22 62.33 -1.28
N LEU A 754 -18.00 61.01 -1.13
CA LEU A 754 -16.66 60.48 -0.80
C LEU A 754 -15.79 60.21 -2.04
N LEU A 755 -16.40 59.95 -3.20
CA LEU A 755 -15.67 59.71 -4.45
C LEU A 755 -15.11 61.00 -5.07
N GLU A 756 -15.78 62.13 -4.87
CA GLU A 756 -15.30 63.44 -5.33
C GLU A 756 -14.10 63.94 -4.52
N SER A 757 -14.04 63.66 -3.21
CA SER A 757 -12.89 64.05 -2.37
C SER A 757 -11.64 63.21 -2.64
N ILE A 758 -11.80 61.92 -3.00
CA ILE A 758 -10.68 61.03 -3.36
C ILE A 758 -10.13 61.40 -4.75
N SER A 759 -10.98 61.79 -5.70
CA SER A 759 -10.56 62.27 -7.03
C SER A 759 -9.75 63.57 -6.95
N ALA A 760 -10.16 64.50 -6.08
CA ALA A 760 -9.43 65.75 -5.85
C ALA A 760 -8.05 65.52 -5.20
N TRP A 761 -7.96 64.54 -4.29
CA TRP A 761 -6.70 64.21 -3.59
C TRP A 761 -5.68 63.49 -4.48
N PHE A 762 -6.14 62.59 -5.38
CA PHE A 762 -5.26 61.94 -6.35
C PHE A 762 -4.73 62.91 -7.42
N SER A 763 -5.53 63.91 -7.79
CA SER A 763 -5.14 64.94 -8.77
C SER A 763 -4.04 65.87 -8.23
N SER A 764 -3.99 66.14 -6.92
CA SER A 764 -2.93 66.96 -6.32
C SER A 764 -1.57 66.25 -6.18
N ILE A 765 -1.56 64.91 -6.16
CA ILE A 765 -0.31 64.13 -6.04
C ILE A 765 0.35 63.95 -7.42
N PHE A 766 -0.43 63.79 -8.50
CA PHE A 766 0.12 63.59 -9.84
C PHE A 766 0.66 64.86 -10.51
N LEU A 767 0.26 66.05 -10.06
CA LEU A 767 0.77 67.33 -10.59
C LEU A 767 2.15 67.74 -10.03
N ASN A 768 2.73 67.00 -9.08
CA ASN A 768 4.02 67.33 -8.46
C ASN A 768 5.17 66.35 -8.81
N ILE A 769 4.98 65.38 -9.71
CA ILE A 769 6.01 64.39 -10.10
C ILE A 769 6.32 64.46 -11.62
N SER A 770 6.26 65.65 -12.21
CA SER A 770 6.71 65.89 -13.60
C SER A 770 8.01 66.68 -13.70
N THR A 771 8.75 66.86 -12.60
CA THR A 771 10.08 67.50 -12.62
C THR A 771 11.06 66.70 -11.78
N LEU A 772 11.72 65.71 -12.38
CA LEU A 772 13.09 65.32 -12.03
C LEU A 772 13.65 64.38 -13.11
N HIS A 773 14.55 64.95 -13.91
CA HIS A 773 15.39 64.25 -14.88
C HIS A 773 16.36 63.28 -14.20
N LEU A 774 16.53 62.10 -14.79
CA LEU A 774 17.67 61.20 -14.55
C LEU A 774 18.69 61.34 -15.69
N PRO A 775 20.00 61.44 -15.40
CA PRO A 775 21.03 61.00 -16.32
C PRO A 775 21.68 59.68 -15.85
N ARG A 776 21.63 58.70 -16.78
CA ARG A 776 22.34 57.41 -16.93
C ARG A 776 22.53 56.50 -15.73
#